data_AF-A0A929VT10-F1
#
_entry.id   AF-A0A929VT10-F1
#
_cell.length_a   1.000
_cell.length_b   1.000
_cell.length_c   1.000
_cell.angle_alpha   90.00
_cell.angle_beta   90.00
_cell.angle_gamma   90.00
#
_symmetry.space_group_name_H-M   'P 1'
#
loop_
_entity.id
_entity.type
_entity.pdbx_description
1 polymer ?
#
loop_
_entity_poly.entity_id
_entity_poly.type
_entity_poly.pdbx_seq_one_letter_code
_entity_poly.pdbx_strand_id
1 'polypeptide(L)'
;GVTIHSFLQLPFAPFIPGMQFRTDQFRMPDRKRRLIRSLDLIVIDEISMVRADLLDSVDAALRRYRDPTRPFGGVQLLLIGDLQQLSPVVKDEDRELLSRYYDSEYFFSSHALRQTPFVTVELQTVYRQSDDTFLRLLNAVRSNRLDAAMLAQLNARYVPHFRPPEGEAYVRLVTHNHQADSINRAEMTALTTPAFTYDAEVKDKFPESSYPAADRLVLKRGAQVMFIRNGMAGDDHYFNGMLGEVVSLDRDEITVRTNEGGVLINVPRETWNNARYVLNERTNEIEEVVDGTFTQYPLRPAWAITVHKSQGLTFERAIIDVQGAFAHGQAYVALSRCKSLEGLVLSAPIPASAIIQDGTVLQFTEHIPEQQPTPDQLQQMRRNYFFALVCDLFSFADLERRNAAMQRLLEEFFYKKAPITLEDFRKLLILFRQQIAAVAMKFRPQYETLIATHTDYATHPELLERITKGAAYFADRLGAFEGFMRTLSLPAGGKEVAKRAKTVIDELRRDLYIKLRVLRYFAKHPFDVNDYQRLHSLATIEDPTGPMPTGLASTARKAPGESASASTSRTKKTGAPRETMEEKRADALRQLEAGKSVREIAAARGVTEQTVSNYLLPALLTGRIELDDLYPADHVRRVRHYLRDHDHSRDDDTPVSLTAIREAVGGDISFDTIRTVRAVVRAER
;
A
#
# COMPACT_ATOMS: atom_id res chain seq x y z
N GLY A 1 1.62 2.73 -5.51
CA GLY A 1 1.29 1.37 -6.00
C GLY A 1 2.57 0.66 -6.38
N VAL A 2 2.57 -0.67 -6.43
CA VAL A 2 3.69 -1.51 -6.89
C VAL A 2 3.14 -2.63 -7.75
N THR A 3 3.98 -3.32 -8.52
CA THR A 3 3.53 -4.46 -9.33
C THR A 3 3.12 -5.65 -8.44
N ILE A 4 2.14 -6.44 -8.88
CA ILE A 4 1.69 -7.65 -8.17
C ILE A 4 2.86 -8.61 -7.92
N HIS A 5 3.71 -8.80 -8.94
CA HIS A 5 4.91 -9.63 -8.87
C HIS A 5 5.85 -9.21 -7.74
N SER A 6 6.15 -7.91 -7.62
CA SER A 6 7.06 -7.42 -6.58
C SER A 6 6.42 -7.43 -5.20
N PHE A 7 5.11 -7.15 -5.11
CA PHE A 7 4.39 -7.12 -3.84
C PHE A 7 4.34 -8.49 -3.18
N LEU A 8 3.95 -9.53 -3.92
CA LEU A 8 3.79 -10.90 -3.41
C LEU A 8 4.98 -11.81 -3.72
N GLN A 9 6.07 -11.26 -4.29
CA GLN A 9 7.26 -12.00 -4.69
C GLN A 9 6.93 -13.22 -5.57
N LEU A 10 6.01 -13.01 -6.53
CA LEU A 10 5.55 -14.04 -7.44
C LEU A 10 6.54 -14.20 -8.60
N PRO A 11 6.77 -15.44 -9.08
CA PRO A 11 7.58 -15.67 -10.28
C PRO A 11 6.88 -15.12 -11.53
N PHE A 12 7.65 -14.82 -12.58
CA PHE A 12 7.10 -14.46 -13.89
C PHE A 12 6.61 -15.67 -14.69
N ALA A 13 7.00 -16.88 -14.28
CA ALA A 13 6.57 -18.12 -14.91
C ALA A 13 5.06 -18.35 -14.69
N PRO A 14 4.35 -18.99 -15.65
CA PRO A 14 2.94 -19.30 -15.52
C PRO A 14 2.63 -20.12 -14.26
N PHE A 15 1.51 -19.82 -13.62
CA PHE A 15 1.02 -20.59 -12.47
C PHE A 15 0.11 -21.74 -12.93
N ILE A 16 0.40 -22.96 -12.48
CA ILE A 16 -0.46 -24.13 -12.74
C ILE A 16 -1.14 -24.55 -11.45
N PRO A 17 -2.48 -24.71 -11.43
CA PRO A 17 -3.20 -25.24 -10.27
C PRO A 17 -2.61 -26.58 -9.78
N GLY A 18 -2.39 -26.69 -8.46
CA GLY A 18 -1.80 -27.89 -7.85
C GLY A 18 -0.27 -27.96 -7.91
N MET A 19 0.41 -27.03 -8.58
CA MET A 19 1.87 -26.95 -8.56
C MET A 19 2.37 -26.58 -7.17
N GLN A 20 3.07 -27.51 -6.51
CA GLN A 20 3.77 -27.22 -5.26
C GLN A 20 5.11 -26.57 -5.59
N PHE A 21 5.19 -25.24 -5.47
CA PHE A 21 6.48 -24.56 -5.52
C PHE A 21 7.39 -25.12 -4.42
N ARG A 22 8.64 -25.47 -4.76
CA ARG A 22 9.64 -25.94 -3.78
C ARG A 22 9.71 -24.96 -2.62
N THR A 23 9.52 -25.49 -1.40
CA THR A 23 9.34 -24.71 -0.17
C THR A 23 10.51 -23.76 0.13
N ASP A 24 11.69 -24.09 -0.40
CA ASP A 24 12.94 -23.35 -0.21
C ASP A 24 13.15 -22.18 -1.18
N GLN A 25 12.46 -22.15 -2.33
CA GLN A 25 12.63 -21.09 -3.35
C GLN A 25 11.83 -19.81 -3.04
N PHE A 26 10.87 -19.85 -2.11
CA PHE A 26 9.94 -18.74 -1.86
C PHE A 26 9.75 -18.46 -0.36
N ARG A 27 10.85 -18.48 0.39
CA ARG A 27 10.81 -18.16 1.81
C ARG A 27 10.71 -16.65 2.00
N MET A 28 9.48 -16.14 2.08
CA MET A 28 9.25 -14.73 2.39
C MET A 28 9.87 -14.36 3.74
N PRO A 29 10.56 -13.21 3.85
CA PRO A 29 11.06 -12.72 5.13
C PRO A 29 9.92 -12.55 6.14
N ASP A 30 10.20 -12.79 7.43
CA ASP A 30 9.16 -12.75 8.47
C ASP A 30 8.43 -11.40 8.54
N ARG A 31 9.12 -10.29 8.27
CA ARG A 31 8.51 -8.96 8.16
C ARG A 31 7.47 -8.88 7.03
N LYS A 32 7.74 -9.51 5.89
CA LYS A 32 6.81 -9.55 4.75
C LYS A 32 5.62 -10.47 5.01
N ARG A 33 5.84 -11.57 5.73
CA ARG A 33 4.75 -12.45 6.21
C ARG A 33 3.82 -11.71 7.16
N ARG A 34 4.36 -10.94 8.10
CA ARG A 34 3.56 -10.07 8.99
C ARG A 34 2.72 -9.07 8.18
N LEU A 35 3.32 -8.40 7.20
CA LEU A 35 2.60 -7.51 6.29
C LEU A 35 1.45 -8.22 5.57
N ILE A 36 1.69 -9.36 4.93
CA ILE A 36 0.64 -10.09 4.20
C ILE A 36 -0.48 -10.54 5.15
N ARG A 37 -0.11 -10.92 6.38
CA ARG A 37 -1.07 -11.27 7.42
C ARG A 37 -1.94 -10.11 7.89
N SER A 38 -1.47 -8.87 7.82
CA SER A 38 -2.24 -7.69 8.19
C SER A 38 -3.03 -7.05 7.03
N LEU A 39 -3.11 -7.69 5.86
CA LEU A 39 -3.85 -7.12 4.72
C LEU A 39 -5.35 -7.33 4.85
N ASP A 40 -6.12 -6.24 4.80
CA ASP A 40 -7.58 -6.30 4.77
C ASP A 40 -8.15 -6.10 3.36
N LEU A 41 -7.51 -5.26 2.56
CA LEU A 41 -7.91 -4.92 1.19
C LEU A 41 -6.69 -4.89 0.26
N ILE A 42 -6.83 -5.50 -0.93
CA ILE A 42 -5.92 -5.33 -2.05
C ILE A 42 -6.67 -4.63 -3.18
N VAL A 43 -6.11 -3.50 -3.64
CA VAL A 43 -6.59 -2.78 -4.83
C VAL A 43 -5.70 -3.16 -6.00
N ILE A 44 -6.30 -3.68 -7.07
CA ILE A 44 -5.63 -4.00 -8.33
C ILE A 44 -6.19 -3.09 -9.41
N ASP A 45 -5.36 -2.15 -9.86
CA ASP A 45 -5.65 -1.30 -11.00
C ASP A 45 -5.25 -2.01 -12.31
N GLU A 46 -5.89 -1.64 -13.42
CA GLU A 46 -5.74 -2.25 -14.75
C GLU A 46 -5.89 -3.79 -14.75
N ILE A 47 -6.91 -4.30 -14.06
CA ILE A 47 -7.19 -5.74 -13.93
C ILE A 47 -7.37 -6.45 -15.27
N SER A 48 -7.76 -5.73 -16.34
CA SER A 48 -7.90 -6.29 -17.69
C SER A 48 -6.61 -6.86 -18.26
N MET A 49 -5.45 -6.38 -17.79
CA MET A 49 -4.13 -6.89 -18.19
C MET A 49 -3.63 -8.05 -17.30
N VAL A 50 -4.36 -8.40 -16.24
CA VAL A 50 -3.98 -9.46 -15.31
C VAL A 50 -4.49 -10.80 -15.82
N ARG A 51 -3.58 -11.78 -15.91
CA ARG A 51 -3.94 -13.13 -16.32
C ARG A 51 -4.63 -13.93 -15.22
N ALA A 52 -5.47 -14.89 -15.60
CA ALA A 52 -6.15 -15.83 -14.70
C ALA A 52 -5.17 -16.54 -13.74
N ASP A 53 -4.07 -17.07 -14.29
CA ASP A 53 -3.03 -17.80 -13.54
C ASP A 53 -2.34 -16.91 -12.52
N LEU A 54 -2.07 -15.64 -12.86
CA LEU A 54 -1.49 -14.69 -11.94
C LEU A 54 -2.43 -14.41 -10.76
N LEU A 55 -3.74 -14.28 -11.00
CA LEU A 55 -4.71 -14.08 -9.93
C LEU A 55 -4.86 -15.31 -9.02
N ASP A 56 -4.78 -16.53 -9.56
CA ASP A 56 -4.73 -17.75 -8.75
C ASP A 56 -3.41 -17.88 -7.98
N SER A 57 -2.30 -17.39 -8.54
CA SER A 57 -1.02 -17.31 -7.84
C SER A 57 -1.09 -16.35 -6.64
N VAL A 58 -1.83 -15.25 -6.77
CA VAL A 58 -2.18 -14.34 -5.68
C VAL A 58 -3.00 -15.07 -4.61
N ASP A 59 -4.04 -15.82 -4.98
CA ASP A 59 -4.83 -16.66 -4.06
C ASP A 59 -3.95 -17.64 -3.28
N ALA A 60 -3.12 -18.42 -3.98
CA ALA A 60 -2.25 -19.42 -3.38
C ALA A 60 -1.26 -18.79 -2.38
N ALA A 61 -0.69 -17.63 -2.73
CA ALA A 61 0.19 -16.90 -1.82
C ALA A 61 -0.54 -16.41 -0.56
N LEU A 62 -1.74 -15.83 -0.72
CA LEU A 62 -2.51 -15.32 0.40
C LEU A 62 -3.01 -16.45 1.31
N ARG A 63 -3.54 -17.54 0.75
CA ARG A 63 -3.93 -18.75 1.49
C ARG A 63 -2.79 -19.37 2.29
N ARG A 64 -1.57 -19.36 1.71
CA ARG A 64 -0.37 -19.89 2.39
C ARG A 64 0.03 -19.07 3.61
N TYR A 65 -0.13 -17.76 3.58
CA TYR A 65 0.37 -16.86 4.62
C TYR A 65 -0.72 -16.34 5.58
N ARG A 66 -1.99 -16.38 5.19
CA ARG A 66 -3.18 -16.02 5.99
C ARG A 66 -4.04 -17.25 6.31
N ASP A 67 -5.21 -17.35 5.71
CA ASP A 67 -6.20 -18.40 5.94
C ASP A 67 -6.24 -19.38 4.75
N PRO A 68 -5.82 -20.64 4.92
CA PRO A 68 -5.80 -21.61 3.83
C PRO A 68 -7.20 -22.06 3.38
N THR A 69 -8.25 -21.75 4.13
CA THR A 69 -9.63 -22.22 3.87
C THR A 69 -10.48 -21.23 3.10
N ARG A 70 -10.06 -19.96 3.01
CA ARG A 70 -10.81 -18.88 2.35
C ARG A 70 -10.14 -18.48 1.03
N PRO A 71 -10.89 -18.21 -0.05
CA PRO A 71 -10.36 -17.51 -1.22
C PRO A 71 -9.58 -16.25 -0.83
N PHE A 72 -8.46 -16.03 -1.50
CA PHE A 72 -7.51 -14.94 -1.28
C PHE A 72 -7.07 -14.78 0.17
N GLY A 73 -7.02 -15.87 0.94
CA GLY A 73 -6.67 -15.82 2.36
C GLY A 73 -7.62 -14.95 3.19
N GLY A 74 -8.86 -14.77 2.73
CA GLY A 74 -9.87 -13.91 3.35
C GLY A 74 -9.66 -12.40 3.11
N VAL A 75 -8.73 -11.99 2.26
CA VAL A 75 -8.48 -10.58 1.92
C VAL A 75 -9.54 -10.08 0.94
N GLN A 76 -10.06 -8.88 1.16
CA GLN A 76 -10.98 -8.23 0.23
C GLN A 76 -10.22 -7.77 -1.03
N LEU A 77 -10.82 -7.94 -2.20
CA LEU A 77 -10.28 -7.44 -3.47
C LEU A 77 -11.13 -6.29 -4.00
N LEU A 78 -10.47 -5.24 -4.46
CA LEU A 78 -11.06 -4.19 -5.30
C LEU A 78 -10.32 -4.22 -6.64
N LEU A 79 -11.02 -4.66 -7.69
CA LEU A 79 -10.47 -4.81 -9.03
C LEU A 79 -11.00 -3.66 -9.90
N ILE A 80 -10.09 -2.90 -10.50
CA ILE A 80 -10.40 -1.73 -11.32
C ILE A 80 -9.77 -1.96 -12.69
N GLY A 81 -10.51 -1.71 -13.77
CA GLY A 81 -9.98 -1.77 -15.13
C GLY A 81 -11.07 -1.76 -16.19
N ASP A 82 -10.63 -1.73 -17.45
CA ASP A 82 -11.52 -1.72 -18.61
C ASP A 82 -11.18 -2.91 -19.51
N LEU A 83 -12.09 -3.89 -19.56
CA LEU A 83 -11.94 -5.10 -20.35
C LEU A 83 -11.94 -4.86 -21.86
N GLN A 84 -12.50 -3.73 -22.30
CA GLN A 84 -12.52 -3.35 -23.72
C GLN A 84 -11.20 -2.68 -24.16
N GLN A 85 -10.27 -2.43 -23.22
CA GLN A 85 -8.92 -1.99 -23.52
C GLN A 85 -8.00 -3.19 -23.79
N LEU A 86 -6.75 -3.13 -23.36
CA LEU A 86 -5.78 -4.17 -23.69
C LEU A 86 -6.02 -5.44 -22.89
N SER A 87 -6.02 -6.56 -23.62
CA SER A 87 -6.05 -7.91 -23.05
C SER A 87 -4.70 -8.28 -22.42
N PRO A 88 -4.65 -9.30 -21.56
CA PRO A 88 -3.40 -9.78 -21.00
C PRO A 88 -2.44 -10.24 -22.10
N VAL A 89 -1.15 -9.93 -21.95
CA VAL A 89 -0.13 -10.40 -22.89
C VAL A 89 0.28 -11.83 -22.52
N VAL A 90 -0.03 -12.78 -23.40
CA VAL A 90 0.30 -14.20 -23.23
C VAL A 90 1.16 -14.65 -24.42
N LYS A 91 2.32 -15.24 -24.12
CA LYS A 91 3.18 -15.85 -25.15
C LYS A 91 2.55 -17.16 -25.64
N ASP A 92 2.82 -17.55 -26.87
CA ASP A 92 2.24 -18.77 -27.46
C ASP A 92 2.57 -20.03 -26.64
N GLU A 93 3.80 -20.15 -26.14
CA GLU A 93 4.24 -21.25 -25.27
C GLU A 93 3.43 -21.31 -23.96
N ASP A 94 3.18 -20.16 -23.33
CA ASP A 94 2.41 -20.06 -22.10
C ASP A 94 0.91 -20.35 -22.37
N ARG A 95 0.39 -19.93 -23.53
CA ARG A 95 -1.00 -20.14 -23.94
C ARG A 95 -1.33 -21.62 -24.09
N GLU A 96 -0.47 -22.40 -24.75
CA GLU A 96 -0.67 -23.84 -24.91
C GLU A 96 -0.73 -24.54 -23.55
N LEU A 97 0.11 -24.13 -22.60
CA LEU A 97 0.15 -24.68 -21.25
C LEU A 97 -1.09 -24.30 -20.43
N LEU A 98 -1.45 -23.02 -20.41
CA LEU A 98 -2.53 -22.48 -19.58
C LEU A 98 -3.93 -22.90 -20.05
N SER A 99 -4.12 -23.09 -21.36
CA SER A 99 -5.40 -23.53 -21.94
C SER A 99 -5.91 -24.88 -21.41
N ARG A 100 -5.03 -25.69 -20.82
CA ARG A 100 -5.40 -26.98 -20.20
C ARG A 100 -6.03 -26.82 -18.82
N TYR A 101 -5.88 -25.65 -18.19
CA TYR A 101 -6.30 -25.39 -16.81
C TYR A 101 -7.28 -24.23 -16.68
N TYR A 102 -7.33 -23.32 -17.65
CA TYR A 102 -8.14 -22.12 -17.63
C TYR A 102 -8.96 -22.00 -18.91
N ASP A 103 -10.22 -21.58 -18.77
CA ASP A 103 -11.11 -21.38 -19.93
C ASP A 103 -10.66 -20.23 -20.83
N SER A 104 -9.95 -19.24 -20.27
CA SER A 104 -9.32 -18.13 -21.01
C SER A 104 -8.18 -17.50 -20.20
N GLU A 105 -7.38 -16.64 -20.84
CA GLU A 105 -6.31 -15.90 -20.16
C GLU A 105 -6.79 -14.82 -19.19
N TYR A 106 -8.04 -14.37 -19.27
CA TYR A 106 -8.53 -13.21 -18.51
C TYR A 106 -8.72 -13.50 -17.02
N PHE A 107 -8.53 -12.49 -16.17
CA PHE A 107 -8.65 -12.62 -14.72
C PHE A 107 -9.94 -13.30 -14.23
N PHE A 108 -11.07 -13.13 -14.92
CA PHE A 108 -12.36 -13.73 -14.58
C PHE A 108 -12.42 -15.25 -14.80
N SER A 109 -11.42 -15.83 -15.45
CA SER A 109 -11.21 -17.28 -15.54
C SER A 109 -10.44 -17.87 -14.36
N SER A 110 -10.01 -17.06 -13.39
CA SER A 110 -9.41 -17.53 -12.13
C SER A 110 -10.35 -18.46 -11.37
N HIS A 111 -9.82 -19.61 -10.94
CA HIS A 111 -10.57 -20.57 -10.12
C HIS A 111 -10.92 -19.99 -8.76
N ALA A 112 -10.00 -19.22 -8.16
CA ALA A 112 -10.22 -18.58 -6.86
C ALA A 112 -11.29 -17.47 -6.94
N LEU A 113 -11.28 -16.67 -8.01
CA LEU A 113 -12.27 -15.63 -8.19
C LEU A 113 -13.67 -16.20 -8.40
N ARG A 114 -13.82 -17.28 -9.18
CA ARG A 114 -15.11 -17.97 -9.39
C ARG A 114 -15.71 -18.57 -8.12
N GLN A 115 -14.89 -18.87 -7.12
CA GLN A 115 -15.34 -19.33 -5.80
C GLN A 115 -15.83 -18.19 -4.90
N THR A 116 -15.67 -16.94 -5.33
CA THR A 116 -15.96 -15.75 -4.53
C THR A 116 -17.17 -15.01 -5.11
N PRO A 117 -18.21 -14.71 -4.32
CA PRO A 117 -19.25 -13.79 -4.77
C PRO A 117 -18.65 -12.38 -4.87
N PHE A 118 -18.67 -11.80 -6.06
CA PHE A 118 -18.27 -10.41 -6.29
C PHE A 118 -19.36 -9.67 -7.06
N VAL A 119 -19.33 -8.34 -6.95
CA VAL A 119 -20.23 -7.44 -7.68
C VAL A 119 -19.42 -6.63 -8.67
N THR A 120 -20.05 -6.25 -9.77
CA THR A 120 -19.44 -5.41 -10.80
C THR A 120 -20.19 -4.10 -10.89
N VAL A 121 -19.46 -2.99 -10.93
CA VAL A 121 -20.01 -1.65 -11.05
C VAL A 121 -19.39 -1.02 -12.29
N GLU A 122 -20.23 -0.65 -13.25
CA GLU A 122 -19.79 0.06 -14.45
C GLU A 122 -19.92 1.57 -14.25
N LEU A 123 -18.83 2.30 -14.49
CA LEU A 123 -18.84 3.76 -14.49
C LEU A 123 -19.25 4.26 -15.89
N GLN A 124 -20.42 4.90 -15.99
CA GLN A 124 -21.01 5.29 -17.27
C GLN A 124 -20.60 6.69 -17.76
N THR A 125 -20.16 7.56 -16.84
CA THR A 125 -19.82 8.95 -17.18
C THR A 125 -18.40 9.03 -17.75
N VAL A 126 -18.29 9.40 -19.02
CA VAL A 126 -17.01 9.66 -19.68
C VAL A 126 -16.62 11.14 -19.51
N TYR A 127 -15.43 11.39 -18.97
CA TYR A 127 -14.93 12.76 -18.75
C TYR A 127 -13.86 13.20 -19.77
N ARG A 128 -13.30 12.28 -20.57
CA ARG A 128 -12.15 12.57 -21.45
C ARG A 128 -12.56 13.27 -22.74
N GLN A 129 -13.60 12.78 -23.41
CA GLN A 129 -14.12 13.34 -24.65
C GLN A 129 -15.41 14.11 -24.36
N SER A 130 -15.54 15.31 -24.94
CA SER A 130 -16.75 16.13 -24.86
C SER A 130 -17.60 16.12 -26.14
N ASP A 131 -17.07 15.60 -27.25
CA ASP A 131 -17.79 15.51 -28.53
C ASP A 131 -18.65 14.23 -28.60
N ASP A 132 -19.97 14.41 -28.66
CA ASP A 132 -20.96 13.35 -28.79
C ASP A 132 -20.79 12.51 -30.05
N THR A 133 -20.33 13.08 -31.16
CA THR A 133 -20.11 12.33 -32.40
C THR A 133 -18.92 11.39 -32.25
N PHE A 134 -17.81 11.90 -31.73
CA PHE A 134 -16.65 11.06 -31.48
C PHE A 134 -16.91 10.00 -30.41
N LEU A 135 -17.62 10.35 -29.33
CA LEU A 135 -18.05 9.39 -28.30
C LEU A 135 -18.88 8.24 -28.89
N ARG A 136 -19.83 8.53 -29.78
CA ARG A 136 -20.61 7.49 -30.47
C ARG A 136 -19.73 6.56 -31.31
N LEU A 137 -18.77 7.10 -32.05
CA LEU A 137 -17.82 6.29 -32.83
C LEU A 137 -16.94 5.42 -31.91
N LEU A 138 -16.39 6.00 -30.83
CA LEU A 138 -15.57 5.26 -29.87
C LEU A 138 -16.36 4.15 -29.17
N ASN A 139 -17.61 4.41 -28.78
CA ASN A 139 -18.49 3.38 -28.20
C ASN A 139 -18.86 2.30 -29.21
N ALA A 140 -19.03 2.64 -30.48
CA ALA A 140 -19.24 1.66 -31.54
C ALA A 140 -18.00 0.77 -31.76
N VAL A 141 -16.79 1.33 -31.71
CA VAL A 141 -15.54 0.53 -31.72
C VAL A 141 -15.45 -0.35 -30.47
N ARG A 142 -15.70 0.22 -29.28
CA ARG A 142 -15.68 -0.47 -27.98
C ARG A 142 -16.62 -1.68 -27.94
N SER A 143 -17.83 -1.53 -28.49
CA SER A 143 -18.86 -2.58 -28.49
C SER A 143 -18.85 -3.47 -29.74
N ASN A 144 -17.89 -3.26 -30.65
CA ASN A 144 -17.83 -3.87 -31.98
C ASN A 144 -19.15 -3.74 -32.78
N ARG A 145 -19.79 -2.57 -32.71
CA ARG A 145 -21.01 -2.23 -33.45
C ARG A 145 -20.75 -1.18 -34.52
N LEU A 146 -19.52 -1.12 -35.04
CA LEU A 146 -19.13 -0.17 -36.06
C LEU A 146 -19.71 -0.58 -37.41
N ASP A 147 -20.75 0.12 -37.87
CA ASP A 147 -21.31 -0.10 -39.19
C ASP A 147 -20.44 0.50 -40.30
N ALA A 148 -20.79 0.21 -41.56
CA ALA A 148 -20.03 0.70 -42.72
C ALA A 148 -19.99 2.23 -42.82
N ALA A 149 -21.03 2.93 -42.37
CA ALA A 149 -21.09 4.39 -42.41
C ALA A 149 -20.22 5.02 -41.32
N MET A 150 -20.23 4.45 -40.10
CA MET A 150 -19.35 4.86 -39.00
C MET A 150 -17.88 4.56 -39.32
N LEU A 151 -17.58 3.41 -39.93
CA LEU A 151 -16.24 3.09 -40.42
C LEU A 151 -15.80 4.07 -41.51
N ALA A 152 -16.69 4.45 -42.44
CA ALA A 152 -16.40 5.47 -43.43
C ALA A 152 -16.14 6.84 -42.79
N GLN A 153 -16.88 7.22 -41.73
CA GLN A 153 -16.63 8.45 -40.97
C GLN A 153 -15.25 8.45 -40.31
N LEU A 154 -14.84 7.34 -39.68
CA LEU A 154 -13.48 7.22 -39.15
C LEU A 154 -12.44 7.29 -40.27
N ASN A 155 -12.65 6.55 -41.36
CA ASN A 155 -11.74 6.53 -42.50
C ASN A 155 -11.70 7.84 -43.29
N ALA A 156 -12.66 8.75 -43.12
CA ALA A 156 -12.55 10.12 -43.65
C ALA A 156 -11.40 10.91 -43.01
N ARG A 157 -10.86 10.44 -41.86
CA ARG A 157 -9.66 10.98 -41.21
C ARG A 157 -8.35 10.42 -41.79
N TYR A 158 -8.41 9.52 -42.78
CA TYR A 158 -7.24 9.05 -43.49
C TYR A 158 -6.68 10.13 -44.40
N VAL A 159 -5.44 10.52 -44.13
CA VAL A 159 -4.71 11.49 -44.95
C VAL A 159 -3.41 10.85 -45.41
N PRO A 160 -3.30 10.42 -46.69
CA PRO A 160 -2.10 9.77 -47.20
C PRO A 160 -0.89 10.72 -47.11
N HIS A 161 0.24 10.18 -46.63
CA HIS A 161 1.49 10.93 -46.47
C HIS A 161 1.38 12.21 -45.63
N PHE A 162 0.43 12.24 -44.68
CA PHE A 162 0.26 13.38 -43.78
C PHE A 162 1.58 13.74 -43.09
N ARG A 163 1.93 15.02 -43.18
CA ARG A 163 3.00 15.64 -42.41
C ARG A 163 2.37 16.65 -41.47
N PRO A 164 2.65 16.57 -40.15
CA PRO A 164 2.24 17.59 -39.21
C PRO A 164 2.59 18.99 -39.71
N PRO A 165 1.68 19.97 -39.62
CA PRO A 165 2.01 21.36 -39.86
C PRO A 165 3.13 21.83 -38.92
N GLU A 166 3.90 22.82 -39.37
CA GLU A 166 4.98 23.39 -38.55
C GLU A 166 4.41 24.01 -37.27
N GLY A 167 5.01 23.69 -36.13
CA GLY A 167 4.54 24.12 -34.81
C GLY A 167 3.38 23.30 -34.23
N GLU A 168 2.83 22.32 -34.96
CA GLU A 168 1.83 21.39 -34.42
C GLU A 168 2.46 20.03 -34.10
N ALA A 169 2.46 19.65 -32.83
CA ALA A 169 2.96 18.35 -32.42
C ALA A 169 1.89 17.26 -32.54
N TYR A 170 2.23 16.23 -33.30
CA TYR A 170 1.48 14.99 -33.37
C TYR A 170 2.35 13.86 -32.82
N VAL A 171 1.75 13.00 -32.00
CA VAL A 171 2.37 11.72 -31.64
C VAL A 171 1.82 10.63 -32.54
N ARG A 172 2.71 9.78 -33.09
CA ARG A 172 2.29 8.61 -33.85
C ARG A 172 2.06 7.42 -32.91
N LEU A 173 0.86 6.85 -32.95
CA LEU A 173 0.52 5.64 -32.21
C LEU A 173 0.65 4.45 -33.16
N VAL A 174 1.56 3.54 -32.83
CA VAL A 174 1.88 2.35 -33.65
C VAL A 174 1.68 1.06 -32.84
N THR A 175 1.53 -0.06 -33.52
CA THR A 175 1.19 -1.33 -32.84
C THR A 175 2.40 -2.03 -32.23
N HIS A 176 3.62 -1.85 -32.77
CA HIS A 176 4.82 -2.58 -32.35
C HIS A 176 5.97 -1.67 -31.90
N ASN A 177 6.76 -2.14 -30.92
CA ASN A 177 7.91 -1.38 -30.39
C ASN A 177 8.94 -1.05 -31.48
N HIS A 178 9.26 -2.01 -32.36
CA HIS A 178 10.25 -1.81 -33.42
C HIS A 178 9.88 -0.65 -34.37
N GLN A 179 8.58 -0.43 -34.63
CA GLN A 179 8.08 0.68 -35.44
C GLN A 179 8.32 2.01 -34.73
N ALA A 180 7.93 2.10 -33.46
CA ALA A 180 8.11 3.31 -32.65
C ALA A 180 9.60 3.67 -32.53
N ASP A 181 10.45 2.68 -32.25
CA ASP A 181 11.88 2.89 -32.11
C ASP A 181 12.52 3.29 -33.45
N SER A 182 12.07 2.71 -34.57
CA SER A 182 12.57 3.08 -35.90
C SER A 182 12.22 4.51 -36.28
N ILE A 183 10.98 4.95 -36.01
CA ILE A 183 10.54 6.32 -36.28
C ILE A 183 11.31 7.30 -35.40
N ASN A 184 11.35 7.05 -34.09
CA ASN A 184 12.07 7.93 -33.16
C ASN A 184 13.56 8.04 -33.50
N ARG A 185 14.20 6.93 -33.91
CA ARG A 185 15.60 6.97 -34.37
C ARG A 185 15.75 7.77 -35.66
N ALA A 186 14.89 7.56 -36.66
CA ALA A 186 14.97 8.27 -37.94
C ALA A 186 14.84 9.79 -37.74
N GLU A 187 13.84 10.23 -36.96
CA GLU A 187 13.63 11.64 -36.64
C GLU A 187 14.81 12.23 -35.84
N MET A 188 15.31 11.49 -34.85
CA MET A 188 16.50 11.90 -34.09
C MET A 188 17.76 12.00 -34.98
N THR A 189 17.92 11.12 -35.97
CA THR A 189 19.03 11.17 -36.93
C THR A 189 18.90 12.35 -37.90
N ALA A 190 17.69 12.70 -38.31
CA ALA A 190 17.43 13.81 -39.24
C ALA A 190 17.80 15.18 -38.65
N LEU A 191 17.76 15.34 -37.32
CA LEU A 191 18.22 16.55 -36.64
C LEU A 191 19.74 16.74 -36.81
N THR A 192 20.14 17.86 -37.43
CA THR A 192 21.55 18.20 -37.70
C THR A 192 22.32 18.69 -36.48
N THR A 193 21.61 18.99 -35.38
CA THR A 193 22.21 19.49 -34.14
C THR A 193 22.96 18.37 -33.39
N PRO A 194 23.96 18.73 -32.56
CA PRO A 194 24.70 17.77 -31.73
C PRO A 194 23.77 17.03 -30.77
N ALA A 195 24.06 15.74 -30.54
CA ALA A 195 23.37 14.95 -29.53
C ALA A 195 23.95 15.20 -28.14
N PHE A 196 23.08 15.36 -27.16
CA PHE A 196 23.40 15.35 -25.74
C PHE A 196 22.92 14.04 -25.13
N THR A 197 23.69 13.52 -24.19
CA THR A 197 23.39 12.28 -23.46
C THR A 197 23.29 12.61 -21.97
N TYR A 198 22.22 12.15 -21.34
CA TYR A 198 21.99 12.27 -19.91
C TYR A 198 21.89 10.88 -19.30
N ASP A 199 22.86 10.53 -18.46
CA ASP A 199 22.87 9.26 -17.73
C ASP A 199 22.00 9.38 -16.47
N ALA A 200 21.27 8.31 -16.16
CA ALA A 200 20.47 8.20 -14.95
C ALA A 200 21.37 7.97 -13.75
N GLU A 201 21.00 8.55 -12.61
CA GLU A 201 21.64 8.27 -11.34
C GLU A 201 20.81 7.20 -10.61
N VAL A 202 21.37 6.00 -10.48
CA VAL A 202 20.73 4.88 -9.78
C VAL A 202 21.42 4.66 -8.44
N LYS A 203 20.65 4.70 -7.35
CA LYS A 203 21.14 4.43 -6.00
C LYS A 203 20.46 3.20 -5.41
N ASP A 204 21.24 2.43 -4.66
CA ASP A 204 20.82 1.24 -3.95
C ASP A 204 20.13 0.21 -4.88
N LYS A 205 19.00 -0.37 -4.45
CA LYS A 205 18.36 -1.49 -5.14
C LYS A 205 17.25 -1.01 -6.08
N PHE A 206 17.56 -0.90 -7.37
CA PHE A 206 16.59 -0.62 -8.43
C PHE A 206 16.81 -1.57 -9.63
N PRO A 207 15.93 -2.56 -9.88
CA PRO A 207 16.10 -3.49 -11.01
C PRO A 207 16.04 -2.79 -12.37
N GLU A 208 16.99 -3.08 -13.26
CA GLU A 208 17.07 -2.52 -14.62
C GLU A 208 15.80 -2.74 -15.44
N SER A 209 15.18 -3.92 -15.32
CA SER A 209 13.92 -4.25 -16.00
C SER A 209 12.72 -3.40 -15.56
N SER A 210 12.86 -2.66 -14.46
CA SER A 210 11.81 -1.82 -13.88
C SER A 210 12.09 -0.33 -14.05
N TYR A 211 13.13 0.06 -14.79
CA TYR A 211 13.46 1.47 -14.99
C TYR A 211 12.28 2.23 -15.61
N PRO A 212 11.86 3.35 -14.99
CA PRO A 212 10.69 4.10 -15.45
C PRO A 212 11.01 4.98 -16.68
N ALA A 213 12.30 5.25 -16.91
CA ALA A 213 12.81 6.02 -18.04
C ALA A 213 14.07 5.34 -18.61
N ALA A 214 14.57 5.86 -19.73
CA ALA A 214 15.86 5.42 -20.24
C ALA A 214 16.98 5.72 -19.23
N ASP A 215 17.78 4.71 -18.93
CA ASP A 215 19.03 4.85 -18.18
C ASP A 215 19.98 5.82 -18.90
N ARG A 216 19.98 5.80 -20.23
CA ARG A 216 20.72 6.74 -21.07
C ARG A 216 19.77 7.49 -22.01
N LEU A 217 19.43 8.72 -21.64
CA LEU A 217 18.55 9.58 -22.43
C LEU A 217 19.37 10.38 -23.45
N VAL A 218 19.18 10.09 -24.74
CA VAL A 218 19.83 10.81 -25.84
C VAL A 218 18.84 11.77 -26.48
N LEU A 219 19.19 13.06 -26.55
CA LEU A 219 18.36 14.12 -27.12
C LEU A 219 19.17 15.04 -28.03
N LYS A 220 18.47 15.77 -28.89
CA LYS A 220 18.99 16.82 -29.76
C LYS A 220 18.07 18.04 -29.68
N ARG A 221 18.61 19.23 -29.95
CA ARG A 221 17.77 20.42 -30.08
C ARG A 221 16.79 20.24 -31.25
N GLY A 222 15.53 20.59 -31.04
CA GLY A 222 14.42 20.31 -31.96
C GLY A 222 13.80 18.92 -31.79
N ALA A 223 14.27 18.10 -30.84
CA ALA A 223 13.66 16.79 -30.59
C ALA A 223 12.25 16.93 -30.00
N GLN A 224 11.29 16.15 -30.53
CA GLN A 224 9.97 16.01 -29.92
C GLN A 224 10.06 15.01 -28.76
N VAL A 225 9.66 15.46 -27.58
CA VAL A 225 9.69 14.68 -26.34
C VAL A 225 8.31 14.64 -25.69
N MET A 226 8.11 13.61 -24.87
CA MET A 226 6.94 13.46 -24.02
C MET A 226 7.37 13.41 -22.57
N PHE A 227 6.66 14.15 -21.73
CA PHE A 227 6.78 14.06 -20.29
C PHE A 227 6.20 12.73 -19.81
N ILE A 228 6.94 11.99 -18.98
CA ILE A 228 6.52 10.67 -18.46
C ILE A 228 6.08 10.70 -17.00
N ARG A 229 5.93 11.92 -16.43
CA ARG A 229 5.58 12.15 -15.04
C ARG A 229 4.83 13.47 -14.89
N ASN A 230 3.97 13.57 -13.87
CA ASN A 230 3.40 14.83 -13.42
C ASN A 230 4.39 15.56 -12.52
N GLY A 231 4.58 16.86 -12.75
CA GLY A 231 5.50 17.68 -11.96
C GLY A 231 5.34 19.17 -12.25
N MET A 232 6.23 19.96 -11.62
CA MET A 232 6.26 21.40 -11.76
C MET A 232 7.70 21.87 -11.96
N ALA A 233 7.87 22.95 -12.72
CA ALA A 233 9.13 23.65 -12.89
C ALA A 233 8.90 25.15 -12.63
N GLY A 234 9.22 25.61 -11.42
CA GLY A 234 8.79 26.95 -10.98
C GLY A 234 7.26 26.99 -10.85
N ASP A 235 6.64 27.96 -11.51
CA ASP A 235 5.17 28.12 -11.54
C ASP A 235 4.50 27.27 -12.63
N ASP A 236 5.27 26.76 -13.60
CA ASP A 236 4.75 26.00 -14.74
C ASP A 236 4.57 24.51 -14.40
N HIS A 237 3.48 23.93 -14.88
CA HIS A 237 3.13 22.54 -14.62
C HIS A 237 3.29 21.71 -15.89
N TYR A 238 3.75 20.47 -15.73
CA TYR A 238 3.76 19.48 -16.80
C TYR A 238 3.12 18.18 -16.29
N PHE A 239 2.52 17.42 -17.21
CA PHE A 239 1.80 16.19 -16.89
C PHE A 239 2.25 15.03 -17.77
N ASN A 240 2.07 13.80 -17.28
CA ASN A 240 2.39 12.58 -17.98
C ASN A 240 1.59 12.48 -19.29
N GLY A 241 2.28 12.33 -20.41
CA GLY A 241 1.72 12.34 -21.75
C GLY A 241 1.84 13.70 -22.47
N MET A 242 2.15 14.78 -21.76
CA MET A 242 2.33 16.10 -22.37
C MET A 242 3.47 16.08 -23.39
N LEU A 243 3.26 16.67 -24.57
CA LEU A 243 4.27 16.76 -25.63
C LEU A 243 4.99 18.12 -25.58
N GLY A 244 6.25 18.12 -25.98
CA GLY A 244 7.02 19.35 -26.18
C GLY A 244 8.20 19.17 -27.13
N GLU A 245 8.84 20.27 -27.46
CA GLU A 245 10.02 20.34 -28.31
C GLU A 245 11.22 20.84 -27.51
N VAL A 246 12.36 20.17 -27.62
CA VAL A 246 13.60 20.57 -26.95
C VAL A 246 14.16 21.86 -27.58
N VAL A 247 14.21 22.96 -26.84
CA VAL A 247 14.71 24.26 -27.31
C VAL A 247 16.19 24.46 -26.98
N SER A 248 16.62 24.01 -25.79
CA SER A 248 18.02 24.07 -25.37
C SER A 248 18.42 22.80 -24.62
N LEU A 249 19.70 22.45 -24.76
CA LEU A 249 20.34 21.31 -24.10
C LEU A 249 21.71 21.77 -23.61
N ASP A 250 21.94 21.63 -22.32
CA ASP A 250 23.23 21.84 -21.67
C ASP A 250 23.61 20.60 -20.85
N ARG A 251 24.74 20.64 -20.15
CA ARG A 251 25.21 19.49 -19.34
C ARG A 251 24.20 19.06 -18.28
N ASP A 252 23.56 20.04 -17.63
CA ASP A 252 22.68 19.81 -16.48
C ASP A 252 21.28 20.44 -16.65
N GLU A 253 20.96 20.97 -17.84
CA GLU A 253 19.67 21.62 -18.11
C GLU A 253 19.08 21.18 -19.45
N ILE A 254 17.76 21.02 -19.48
CA ILE A 254 16.96 20.73 -20.66
C ILE A 254 15.77 21.68 -20.66
N THR A 255 15.69 22.57 -21.63
CA THR A 255 14.51 23.43 -21.80
C THR A 255 13.62 22.86 -22.89
N VAL A 256 12.37 22.57 -22.53
CA VAL A 256 11.34 22.07 -23.43
C VAL A 256 10.27 23.14 -23.62
N ARG A 257 9.97 23.49 -24.86
CA ARG A 257 8.80 24.28 -25.21
C ARG A 257 7.61 23.35 -25.31
N THR A 258 6.61 23.59 -24.47
CA THR A 258 5.34 22.88 -24.52
C THR A 258 4.58 23.24 -25.79
N ASN A 259 3.90 22.24 -26.35
CA ASN A 259 3.09 22.47 -27.55
C ASN A 259 1.75 23.11 -27.20
N GLU A 260 1.27 22.87 -25.98
CA GLU A 260 0.11 23.54 -25.39
C GLU A 260 0.57 24.85 -24.73
N GLY A 261 0.21 25.99 -25.31
CA GLY A 261 0.49 27.31 -24.75
C GLY A 261 1.90 27.87 -25.01
N GLY A 262 2.82 27.08 -25.58
CA GLY A 262 4.16 27.58 -25.97
C GLY A 262 5.09 27.91 -24.80
N VAL A 263 4.76 27.43 -23.60
CA VAL A 263 5.49 27.69 -22.36
C VAL A 263 6.85 27.00 -22.39
N LEU A 264 7.91 27.72 -21.99
CA LEU A 264 9.26 27.19 -21.87
C LEU A 264 9.49 26.61 -20.48
N ILE A 265 9.60 25.30 -20.39
CA ILE A 265 9.82 24.57 -19.15
C ILE A 265 11.29 24.16 -19.06
N ASN A 266 12.02 24.67 -18.07
CA ASN A 266 13.32 24.11 -17.69
C ASN A 266 13.06 22.83 -16.87
N VAL A 267 13.27 21.67 -17.48
CA VAL A 267 12.80 20.38 -16.95
C VAL A 267 13.73 19.93 -15.82
N PRO A 268 13.24 19.80 -14.57
CA PRO A 268 14.06 19.28 -13.50
C PRO A 268 14.29 17.77 -13.65
N ARG A 269 15.41 17.28 -13.11
CA ARG A 269 15.60 15.84 -12.91
C ARG A 269 14.62 15.36 -11.84
N GLU A 270 13.92 14.28 -12.15
CA GLU A 270 12.93 13.66 -11.28
C GLU A 270 13.48 12.37 -10.67
N THR A 271 13.04 12.05 -9.45
CA THR A 271 13.48 10.84 -8.74
C THR A 271 12.32 9.88 -8.54
N TRP A 272 12.43 8.68 -9.11
CA TRP A 272 11.51 7.57 -8.89
C TRP A 272 12.03 6.68 -7.78
N ASN A 273 11.13 6.32 -6.88
CA ASN A 273 11.44 5.46 -5.75
C ASN A 273 11.03 4.03 -6.10
N ASN A 274 11.99 3.11 -6.05
CA ASN A 274 11.66 1.70 -5.93
C ASN A 274 11.31 1.44 -4.46
N ALA A 275 10.03 1.55 -4.14
CA ALA A 275 9.56 1.39 -2.79
C ALA A 275 8.93 0.02 -2.56
N ARG A 276 9.14 -0.52 -1.37
CA ARG A 276 8.41 -1.66 -0.87
C ARG A 276 7.57 -1.26 0.32
N TYR A 277 6.38 -1.85 0.37
CA TYR A 277 5.57 -1.78 1.56
C TYR A 277 6.17 -2.67 2.64
N VAL A 278 6.31 -2.10 3.82
CA VAL A 278 6.85 -2.75 4.99
C VAL A 278 5.98 -2.41 6.18
N LEU A 279 5.92 -3.35 7.12
CA LEU A 279 5.32 -3.03 8.40
C LEU A 279 6.32 -2.21 9.24
N ASN A 280 5.90 -1.07 9.78
CA ASN A 280 6.64 -0.34 10.80
C ASN A 280 6.43 -1.01 12.16
N GLU A 281 7.52 -1.40 12.81
CA GLU A 281 7.47 -2.21 14.04
C GLU A 281 7.08 -1.40 15.28
N ARG A 282 7.16 -0.06 15.22
CA ARG A 282 6.70 0.82 16.28
C ARG A 282 5.24 1.18 16.10
N THR A 283 4.83 1.44 14.86
CA THR A 283 3.47 1.93 14.58
C THR A 283 2.48 0.83 14.23
N ASN A 284 2.98 -0.35 13.85
CA ASN A 284 2.17 -1.43 13.31
C ASN A 284 1.33 -1.02 12.08
N GLU A 285 1.77 0.04 11.39
CA GLU A 285 1.17 0.49 10.14
C GLU A 285 2.04 0.06 8.95
N ILE A 286 1.38 -0.08 7.80
CA ILE A 286 2.05 -0.36 6.54
C ILE A 286 2.65 0.96 6.03
N GLU A 287 3.99 1.02 6.03
CA GLU A 287 4.75 2.17 5.54
C GLU A 287 5.47 1.82 4.24
N GLU A 288 5.66 2.85 3.42
CA GLU A 288 6.42 2.75 2.19
C GLU A 288 7.89 3.03 2.49
N VAL A 289 8.78 2.06 2.24
CA VAL A 289 10.24 2.23 2.39
C VAL A 289 10.90 2.15 1.03
N VAL A 290 11.68 3.18 0.72
CA VAL A 290 12.47 3.29 -0.52
C VAL A 290 13.72 2.41 -0.41
N ASP A 291 13.80 1.35 -1.23
CA ASP A 291 14.94 0.44 -1.31
C ASP A 291 16.00 0.92 -2.32
N GLY A 292 15.61 1.81 -3.23
CA GLY A 292 16.50 2.44 -4.18
C GLY A 292 15.82 3.54 -4.97
N THR A 293 16.62 4.39 -5.58
CA THR A 293 16.14 5.56 -6.34
C THR A 293 16.73 5.54 -7.74
N PHE A 294 15.91 5.92 -8.71
CA PHE A 294 16.33 6.18 -10.08
C PHE A 294 16.07 7.66 -10.35
N THR A 295 17.09 8.44 -10.71
CA THR A 295 16.97 9.88 -10.95
C THR A 295 17.37 10.22 -12.38
N GLN A 296 16.44 10.80 -13.14
CA GLN A 296 16.61 11.13 -14.56
C GLN A 296 15.63 12.25 -14.96
N TYR A 297 15.86 12.92 -16.09
CA TYR A 297 14.84 13.79 -16.67
C TYR A 297 13.59 12.99 -17.05
N PRO A 298 12.38 13.45 -16.70
CA PRO A 298 11.12 12.76 -16.99
C PRO A 298 10.69 12.94 -18.45
N LEU A 299 11.59 12.64 -19.40
CA LEU A 299 11.39 12.81 -20.82
C LEU A 299 11.69 11.51 -21.58
N ARG A 300 10.96 11.30 -22.68
CA ARG A 300 11.29 10.31 -23.70
C ARG A 300 11.10 10.88 -25.11
N PRO A 301 11.90 10.50 -26.11
CA PRO A 301 11.59 10.78 -27.51
C PRO A 301 10.19 10.28 -27.86
N ALA A 302 9.40 11.11 -28.55
CA ALA A 302 7.97 10.89 -28.69
C ALA A 302 7.38 11.31 -30.03
N TRP A 303 8.12 11.14 -31.13
CA TRP A 303 7.51 11.17 -32.46
C TRP A 303 6.58 9.97 -32.66
N ALA A 304 6.95 8.82 -32.09
CA ALA A 304 6.10 7.64 -32.06
C ALA A 304 6.13 6.92 -30.70
N ILE A 305 5.00 6.37 -30.28
CA ILE A 305 4.88 5.46 -29.14
C ILE A 305 3.99 4.29 -29.51
N THR A 306 4.12 3.18 -28.79
CA THR A 306 3.21 2.05 -28.97
C THR A 306 1.85 2.32 -28.36
N VAL A 307 0.80 1.73 -28.93
CA VAL A 307 -0.56 1.76 -28.35
C VAL A 307 -0.55 1.32 -26.87
N HIS A 308 0.22 0.28 -26.54
CA HIS A 308 0.42 -0.19 -25.16
C HIS A 308 0.97 0.90 -24.23
N LYS A 309 2.01 1.62 -24.66
CA LYS A 309 2.63 2.72 -23.89
C LYS A 309 1.80 4.02 -23.91
N SER A 310 0.68 4.03 -24.63
CA SER A 310 -0.26 5.15 -24.69
C SER A 310 -1.47 4.97 -23.76
N GLN A 311 -1.67 3.77 -23.20
CA GLN A 311 -2.77 3.50 -22.27
C GLN A 311 -2.73 4.47 -21.08
N GLY A 312 -3.91 4.96 -20.68
CA GLY A 312 -4.05 6.02 -19.68
C GLY A 312 -3.70 7.44 -20.16
N LEU A 313 -2.95 7.61 -21.25
CA LEU A 313 -2.56 8.93 -21.77
C LEU A 313 -3.67 9.57 -22.59
N THR A 314 -3.61 10.91 -22.72
CA THR A 314 -4.55 11.71 -23.51
C THR A 314 -3.76 12.68 -24.39
N PHE A 315 -4.15 12.81 -25.65
CA PHE A 315 -3.50 13.67 -26.63
C PHE A 315 -4.52 14.60 -27.30
N GLU A 316 -4.10 15.85 -27.54
CA GLU A 316 -4.85 16.76 -28.41
C GLU A 316 -4.85 16.27 -29.85
N ARG A 317 -3.69 15.83 -30.34
CA ARG A 317 -3.48 15.42 -31.73
C ARG A 317 -2.64 14.16 -31.82
N ALA A 318 -3.09 13.18 -32.60
CA ALA A 318 -2.37 11.94 -32.81
C ALA A 318 -2.53 11.41 -34.24
N ILE A 319 -1.45 10.81 -34.75
CA ILE A 319 -1.46 10.04 -35.99
C ILE A 319 -1.59 8.57 -35.60
N ILE A 320 -2.64 7.91 -36.03
CA ILE A 320 -2.95 6.54 -35.61
C ILE A 320 -2.72 5.58 -36.77
N ASP A 321 -1.91 4.56 -36.50
CA ASP A 321 -1.75 3.39 -37.35
C ASP A 321 -2.22 2.15 -36.60
N VAL A 322 -3.42 1.68 -36.92
CA VAL A 322 -4.01 0.46 -36.35
C VAL A 322 -4.22 -0.62 -37.41
N GLN A 323 -3.66 -0.46 -38.61
CA GLN A 323 -3.82 -1.48 -39.66
C GLN A 323 -3.24 -2.83 -39.23
N GLY A 324 -2.12 -2.79 -38.48
CA GLY A 324 -1.49 -3.96 -37.89
C GLY A 324 -2.00 -4.29 -36.47
N ALA A 325 -3.23 -3.92 -36.11
CA ALA A 325 -3.81 -4.33 -34.84
C ALA A 325 -3.99 -5.86 -34.83
N PHE A 326 -3.51 -6.50 -33.77
CA PHE A 326 -3.48 -7.97 -33.65
C PHE A 326 -4.15 -8.48 -32.36
N ALA A 327 -4.50 -7.57 -31.45
CA ALA A 327 -5.11 -7.89 -30.18
C ALA A 327 -6.43 -7.14 -29.98
N HIS A 328 -7.36 -7.75 -29.23
CA HIS A 328 -8.59 -7.11 -28.81
C HIS A 328 -8.33 -5.78 -28.08
N GLY A 329 -9.18 -4.80 -28.34
CA GLY A 329 -9.13 -3.47 -27.74
C GLY A 329 -7.98 -2.56 -28.20
N GLN A 330 -7.01 -3.06 -28.98
CA GLN A 330 -5.86 -2.26 -29.43
C GLN A 330 -6.28 -1.06 -30.29
N ALA A 331 -7.19 -1.25 -31.25
CA ALA A 331 -7.72 -0.16 -32.06
C ALA A 331 -8.51 0.84 -31.19
N TYR A 332 -9.36 0.35 -30.30
CA TYR A 332 -10.11 1.19 -29.36
C TYR A 332 -9.19 2.05 -28.47
N VAL A 333 -8.15 1.45 -27.90
CA VAL A 333 -7.19 2.15 -27.05
C VAL A 333 -6.51 3.26 -27.83
N ALA A 334 -6.04 2.99 -29.04
CA ALA A 334 -5.39 3.99 -29.90
C ALA A 334 -6.33 5.17 -30.21
N LEU A 335 -7.54 4.89 -30.69
CA LEU A 335 -8.53 5.91 -31.07
C LEU A 335 -8.97 6.75 -29.85
N SER A 336 -9.18 6.10 -28.69
CA SER A 336 -9.63 6.75 -27.45
C SER A 336 -8.57 7.62 -26.76
N ARG A 337 -7.34 7.70 -27.29
CA ARG A 337 -6.30 8.61 -26.77
C ARG A 337 -6.53 10.06 -27.20
N CYS A 338 -7.20 10.30 -28.33
CA CYS A 338 -7.53 11.64 -28.77
C CYS A 338 -8.69 12.24 -27.95
N LYS A 339 -8.66 13.56 -27.75
CA LYS A 339 -9.78 14.30 -27.13
C LYS A 339 -10.95 14.55 -28.10
N SER A 340 -10.66 14.75 -29.39
CA SER A 340 -11.65 15.02 -30.43
C SER A 340 -11.35 14.26 -31.72
N LEU A 341 -12.36 14.15 -32.60
CA LEU A 341 -12.21 13.52 -33.91
C LEU A 341 -11.32 14.35 -34.85
N GLU A 342 -11.31 15.68 -34.70
CA GLU A 342 -10.49 16.61 -35.47
C GLU A 342 -9.00 16.48 -35.16
N GLY A 343 -8.66 16.13 -33.91
CA GLY A 343 -7.28 15.87 -33.50
C GLY A 343 -6.73 14.53 -34.01
N LEU A 344 -7.60 13.67 -34.54
CA LEU A 344 -7.25 12.34 -35.01
C LEU A 344 -6.93 12.36 -36.51
N VAL A 345 -5.78 11.80 -36.88
CA VAL A 345 -5.37 11.55 -38.27
C VAL A 345 -5.00 10.08 -38.41
N LEU A 346 -5.45 9.43 -39.48
CA LEU A 346 -5.08 8.05 -39.77
C LEU A 346 -3.95 8.02 -40.81
N SER A 347 -2.88 7.26 -40.54
CA SER A 347 -1.80 7.03 -41.52
C SER A 347 -2.14 5.96 -42.55
N ALA A 348 -3.13 5.12 -42.24
CA ALA A 348 -3.70 4.10 -43.10
C ALA A 348 -5.20 3.96 -42.79
N PRO A 349 -6.06 3.60 -43.76
CA PRO A 349 -7.45 3.30 -43.48
C PRO A 349 -7.55 2.15 -42.46
N ILE A 350 -8.51 2.25 -41.54
CA ILE A 350 -8.85 1.19 -40.59
C ILE A 350 -9.59 0.10 -41.36
N PRO A 351 -9.03 -1.11 -41.49
CA PRO A 351 -9.77 -2.23 -42.03
C PRO A 351 -10.78 -2.73 -40.98
N ALA A 352 -11.91 -3.28 -41.41
CA ALA A 352 -12.86 -3.89 -40.47
C ALA A 352 -12.22 -4.99 -39.61
N SER A 353 -11.22 -5.70 -40.15
CA SER A 353 -10.45 -6.73 -39.44
C SER A 353 -9.58 -6.19 -38.29
N ALA A 354 -9.27 -4.89 -38.25
CA ALA A 354 -8.52 -4.29 -37.15
C ALA A 354 -9.39 -4.05 -35.90
N ILE A 355 -10.72 -4.09 -36.05
CA ILE A 355 -11.65 -4.05 -34.92
C ILE A 355 -11.85 -5.48 -34.44
N ILE A 356 -10.89 -5.94 -33.63
CA ILE A 356 -10.85 -7.31 -33.12
C ILE A 356 -11.75 -7.40 -31.88
N GLN A 357 -12.66 -8.37 -31.91
CA GLN A 357 -13.59 -8.65 -30.82
C GLN A 357 -13.21 -9.97 -30.15
N ASP A 358 -13.04 -9.96 -28.84
CA ASP A 358 -12.91 -11.19 -28.06
C ASP A 358 -14.28 -11.60 -27.53
N GLY A 359 -14.79 -12.74 -28.01
CA GLY A 359 -16.10 -13.26 -27.60
C GLY A 359 -16.20 -13.55 -26.10
N THR A 360 -15.08 -13.87 -25.45
CA THR A 360 -15.01 -14.11 -24.00
C THR A 360 -15.25 -12.81 -23.24
N VAL A 361 -14.63 -11.72 -23.69
CA VAL A 361 -14.81 -10.39 -23.10
C VAL A 361 -16.24 -9.90 -23.27
N LEU A 362 -16.82 -10.07 -24.46
CA LEU A 362 -18.22 -9.72 -24.70
C LEU A 362 -19.14 -10.47 -23.73
N GLN A 363 -19.04 -11.80 -23.70
CA GLN A 363 -19.91 -12.63 -22.88
C GLN A 363 -19.82 -12.21 -21.41
N PHE A 364 -18.62 -11.86 -20.93
CA PHE A 364 -18.46 -11.34 -19.57
C PHE A 364 -19.11 -9.95 -19.42
N THR A 365 -18.88 -9.02 -20.34
CA THR A 365 -19.35 -7.63 -20.24
C THR A 365 -20.86 -7.46 -20.46
N GLU A 366 -21.49 -8.28 -21.28
CA GLU A 366 -22.94 -8.20 -21.58
C GLU A 366 -23.82 -8.36 -20.33
N HIS A 367 -23.36 -9.13 -19.34
CA HIS A 367 -24.11 -9.39 -18.12
C HIS A 367 -23.86 -8.34 -17.02
N ILE A 368 -22.86 -7.46 -17.17
CA ILE A 368 -22.49 -6.48 -16.13
C ILE A 368 -23.65 -5.51 -15.79
N PRO A 369 -24.37 -4.92 -16.77
CA PRO A 369 -25.44 -3.98 -16.46
C PRO A 369 -26.58 -4.59 -15.64
N GLU A 370 -26.90 -5.86 -15.90
CA GLU A 370 -27.95 -6.62 -15.20
C GLU A 370 -27.50 -7.08 -13.79
N GLN A 371 -26.20 -7.14 -13.55
CA GLN A 371 -25.58 -7.61 -12.31
C GLN A 371 -25.16 -6.48 -11.36
N GLN A 372 -25.49 -5.22 -11.67
CA GLN A 372 -25.20 -4.12 -10.75
C GLN A 372 -25.94 -4.29 -9.42
N PRO A 373 -25.27 -4.09 -8.28
CA PRO A 373 -25.90 -4.29 -6.99
C PRO A 373 -26.97 -3.21 -6.74
N THR A 374 -28.19 -3.65 -6.49
CA THR A 374 -29.27 -2.78 -5.99
C THR A 374 -28.95 -2.23 -4.59
N PRO A 375 -29.55 -1.12 -4.16
CA PRO A 375 -29.39 -0.61 -2.80
C PRO A 375 -29.67 -1.66 -1.72
N ASP A 376 -30.68 -2.51 -1.92
CA ASP A 376 -31.05 -3.58 -1.00
C ASP A 376 -29.99 -4.69 -0.97
N GLN A 377 -29.46 -5.10 -2.14
CA GLN A 377 -28.35 -6.05 -2.20
C GLN A 377 -27.10 -5.48 -1.51
N LEU A 378 -26.78 -4.20 -1.71
CA LEU A 378 -25.67 -3.55 -1.03
C LEU A 378 -25.86 -3.52 0.48
N GLN A 379 -27.07 -3.21 0.96
CA GLN A 379 -27.42 -3.27 2.38
C GLN A 379 -27.28 -4.70 2.93
N GLN A 380 -27.72 -5.71 2.19
CA GLN A 380 -27.58 -7.11 2.57
C GLN A 380 -26.11 -7.55 2.60
N MET A 381 -25.29 -7.13 1.64
CA MET A 381 -23.84 -7.39 1.63
C MET A 381 -23.16 -6.75 2.84
N ARG A 382 -23.50 -5.49 3.17
CA ARG A 382 -23.00 -4.81 4.38
C ARG A 382 -23.41 -5.55 5.65
N ARG A 383 -24.64 -6.07 5.70
CA ARG A 383 -25.15 -6.86 6.83
C ARG A 383 -24.42 -8.19 6.96
N ASN A 384 -24.26 -8.92 5.86
CA ASN A 384 -23.53 -10.18 5.82
C ASN A 384 -22.07 -9.99 6.24
N TYR A 385 -21.44 -8.90 5.80
CA TYR A 385 -20.08 -8.56 6.19
C TYR A 385 -19.96 -8.28 7.70
N PHE A 386 -20.87 -7.45 8.24
CA PHE A 386 -20.95 -7.19 9.68
C PHE A 386 -21.14 -8.50 10.47
N PHE A 387 -22.09 -9.34 10.05
CA PHE A 387 -22.34 -10.65 10.66
C PHE A 387 -21.10 -11.56 10.63
N ALA A 388 -20.38 -11.59 9.51
CA ALA A 388 -19.15 -12.37 9.38
C ALA A 388 -18.08 -11.89 10.38
N LEU A 389 -17.90 -10.57 10.57
CA LEU A 389 -16.94 -10.06 11.55
C LEU A 389 -17.34 -10.36 13.00
N VAL A 390 -18.64 -10.31 13.33
CA VAL A 390 -19.14 -10.73 14.65
C VAL A 390 -18.96 -12.23 14.86
N CYS A 391 -19.19 -13.04 13.82
CA CYS A 391 -18.86 -14.48 13.85
C CYS A 391 -17.36 -14.69 14.09
N ASP A 392 -16.50 -13.98 13.37
CA ASP A 392 -15.05 -14.07 13.50
C ASP A 392 -14.59 -13.64 14.91
N LEU A 393 -15.22 -12.63 15.52
CA LEU A 393 -14.98 -12.24 16.92
C LEU A 393 -15.26 -13.42 17.89
N PHE A 394 -16.39 -14.10 17.72
CA PHE A 394 -16.84 -15.19 18.61
C PHE A 394 -16.56 -16.62 18.11
N SER A 395 -15.78 -16.77 17.03
CA SER A 395 -15.32 -18.06 16.54
C SER A 395 -14.06 -18.50 17.28
N PHE A 396 -14.05 -19.71 17.82
CA PHE A 396 -12.91 -20.26 18.56
C PHE A 396 -12.31 -21.51 17.89
N ALA A 397 -12.66 -21.77 16.64
CA ALA A 397 -12.23 -22.97 15.90
C ALA A 397 -10.70 -23.05 15.72
N ASP A 398 -10.04 -21.92 15.45
CA ASP A 398 -8.58 -21.88 15.36
C ASP A 398 -7.92 -22.24 16.69
N LEU A 399 -8.38 -21.63 17.78
CA LEU A 399 -7.90 -21.96 19.12
C LEU A 399 -8.14 -23.42 19.47
N GLU A 400 -9.28 -24.00 19.09
CA GLU A 400 -9.56 -25.42 19.28
C GLU A 400 -8.56 -26.30 18.52
N ARG A 401 -8.27 -25.99 17.25
CA ARG A 401 -7.25 -26.69 16.45
C ARG A 401 -5.85 -26.59 17.06
N ARG A 402 -5.44 -25.40 17.50
CA ARG A 402 -4.14 -25.16 18.16
C ARG A 402 -4.04 -25.88 19.50
N ASN A 403 -5.11 -25.86 20.28
CA ASN A 403 -5.22 -26.60 21.53
C ASN A 403 -5.10 -28.11 21.31
N ALA A 404 -5.73 -28.66 20.27
CA ALA A 404 -5.58 -30.07 19.91
C ALA A 404 -4.15 -30.42 19.42
N ALA A 405 -3.45 -29.50 18.76
CA ALA A 405 -2.04 -29.68 18.41
C ALA A 405 -1.12 -29.66 19.65
N MET A 406 -1.37 -28.74 20.59
CA MET A 406 -0.68 -28.67 21.88
C MET A 406 -0.91 -29.93 22.72
N GLN A 407 -2.15 -30.42 22.79
CA GLN A 407 -2.46 -31.65 23.52
C GLN A 407 -1.66 -32.83 22.98
N ARG A 408 -1.66 -33.01 21.65
CA ARG A 408 -0.90 -34.07 20.98
C ARG A 408 0.60 -33.97 21.26
N LEU A 409 1.17 -32.76 21.21
CA LEU A 409 2.57 -32.52 21.56
C LEU A 409 2.89 -32.98 22.99
N LEU A 410 2.06 -32.57 23.97
CA LEU A 410 2.27 -32.91 25.37
C LEU A 410 2.13 -34.43 25.61
N GLU A 411 1.15 -35.08 24.98
CA GLU A 411 0.92 -36.53 25.11
C GLU A 411 2.02 -37.35 24.42
N GLU A 412 2.48 -36.96 23.23
CA GLU A 412 3.48 -37.69 22.45
C GLU A 412 4.87 -37.60 23.08
N PHE A 413 5.27 -36.40 23.55
CA PHE A 413 6.67 -36.14 23.94
C PHE A 413 6.89 -35.85 25.42
N PHE A 414 5.85 -35.40 26.14
CA PHE A 414 6.00 -34.87 27.50
C PHE A 414 5.17 -35.62 28.56
N TYR A 415 4.44 -36.69 28.21
CA TYR A 415 3.56 -37.40 29.14
C TYR A 415 4.26 -37.90 30.41
N LYS A 416 5.52 -38.35 30.31
CA LYS A 416 6.37 -38.74 31.46
C LYS A 416 7.17 -37.57 32.05
N LYS A 417 7.54 -36.59 31.23
CA LYS A 417 8.49 -35.54 31.60
C LYS A 417 7.80 -34.33 32.26
N ALA A 418 6.55 -34.08 31.93
CA ALA A 418 5.73 -32.99 32.48
C ALA A 418 4.27 -33.46 32.72
N PRO A 419 4.05 -34.48 33.57
CA PRO A 419 2.72 -35.06 33.78
C PRO A 419 1.72 -34.07 34.39
N ILE A 420 2.18 -33.21 35.31
CA ILE A 420 1.35 -32.18 35.95
C ILE A 420 0.87 -31.16 34.90
N THR A 421 1.79 -30.65 34.07
CA THR A 421 1.47 -29.71 32.99
C THR A 421 0.47 -30.30 31.99
N LEU A 422 0.59 -31.59 31.67
CA LEU A 422 -0.36 -32.28 30.81
C LEU A 422 -1.74 -32.41 31.46
N GLU A 423 -1.80 -32.73 32.75
CA GLU A 423 -3.06 -32.83 33.49
C GLU A 423 -3.76 -31.47 33.62
N ASP A 424 -3.01 -30.42 33.96
CA ASP A 424 -3.52 -29.04 34.03
C ASP A 424 -4.05 -28.58 32.67
N PHE A 425 -3.31 -28.87 31.58
CA PHE A 425 -3.78 -28.55 30.24
C PHE A 425 -5.05 -29.31 29.88
N ARG A 426 -5.17 -30.60 30.24
CA ARG A 426 -6.40 -31.38 30.03
C ARG A 426 -7.60 -30.79 30.77
N LYS A 427 -7.42 -30.36 32.03
CA LYS A 427 -8.46 -29.66 32.80
C LYS A 427 -8.88 -28.37 32.09
N LEU A 428 -7.93 -27.59 31.59
CA LEU A 428 -8.22 -26.41 30.79
C LEU A 428 -8.99 -26.75 29.52
N LEU A 429 -8.62 -27.79 28.77
CA LEU A 429 -9.38 -28.18 27.56
C LEU A 429 -10.83 -28.57 27.85
N ILE A 430 -11.10 -29.19 29.00
CA ILE A 430 -12.48 -29.47 29.43
C ILE A 430 -13.23 -28.15 29.66
N LEU A 431 -12.61 -27.19 30.37
CA LEU A 431 -13.19 -25.85 30.57
C LEU A 431 -13.38 -25.11 29.24
N PHE A 432 -12.44 -25.22 28.29
CA PHE A 432 -12.57 -24.63 26.96
C PHE A 432 -13.84 -25.13 26.26
N ARG A 433 -14.03 -26.45 26.21
CA ARG A 433 -15.17 -27.05 25.53
C ARG A 433 -16.49 -26.65 26.19
N GLN A 434 -16.54 -26.65 27.51
CA GLN A 434 -17.77 -26.39 28.27
C GLN A 434 -18.14 -24.90 28.33
N GLN A 435 -17.17 -24.02 28.59
CA GLN A 435 -17.41 -22.61 28.88
C GLN A 435 -17.14 -21.68 27.68
N ILE A 436 -16.37 -22.13 26.69
CA ILE A 436 -16.05 -21.31 25.51
C ILE A 436 -16.77 -21.90 24.28
N ALA A 437 -16.40 -23.11 23.83
CA ALA A 437 -16.93 -23.67 22.59
C ALA A 437 -18.45 -23.89 22.64
N ALA A 438 -18.95 -24.58 23.67
CA ALA A 438 -20.38 -24.85 23.81
C ALA A 438 -21.22 -23.56 24.01
N VAL A 439 -20.66 -22.56 24.70
CA VAL A 439 -21.34 -21.27 24.91
C VAL A 439 -21.35 -20.46 23.62
N ALA A 440 -20.24 -20.41 22.88
CA ALA A 440 -20.17 -19.73 21.58
C ALA A 440 -21.16 -20.32 20.56
N MET A 441 -21.32 -21.65 20.53
CA MET A 441 -22.33 -22.31 19.69
C MET A 441 -23.75 -21.89 20.06
N LYS A 442 -24.08 -21.76 21.35
CA LYS A 442 -25.40 -21.29 21.81
C LYS A 442 -25.59 -19.77 21.67
N PHE A 443 -24.50 -19.02 21.61
CA PHE A 443 -24.49 -17.56 21.50
C PHE A 443 -24.75 -17.11 20.06
N ARG A 444 -24.22 -17.83 19.07
CA ARG A 444 -24.36 -17.50 17.65
C ARG A 444 -25.79 -17.20 17.18
N PRO A 445 -26.78 -18.08 17.43
CA PRO A 445 -28.15 -17.82 16.98
C PRO A 445 -28.75 -16.52 17.53
N GLN A 446 -28.26 -16.05 18.67
CA GLN A 446 -28.80 -14.86 19.34
C GLN A 446 -28.42 -13.58 18.58
N TYR A 447 -27.13 -13.37 18.29
CA TYR A 447 -26.71 -12.21 17.50
C TYR A 447 -27.09 -12.36 16.02
N GLU A 448 -27.14 -13.58 15.48
CA GLU A 448 -27.64 -13.85 14.13
C GLU A 448 -29.08 -13.36 13.95
N THR A 449 -29.96 -13.72 14.88
CA THR A 449 -31.35 -13.26 14.87
C THR A 449 -31.44 -11.75 14.97
N LEU A 450 -30.73 -11.13 15.93
CA LEU A 450 -30.76 -9.67 16.12
C LEU A 450 -30.26 -8.90 14.87
N ILE A 451 -29.21 -9.39 14.20
CA ILE A 451 -28.68 -8.79 12.97
C ILE A 451 -29.65 -9.00 11.80
N ALA A 452 -30.34 -10.14 11.74
CA ALA A 452 -31.29 -10.44 10.68
C ALA A 452 -32.61 -9.66 10.81
N THR A 453 -33.09 -9.39 12.02
CA THR A 453 -34.40 -8.77 12.24
C THR A 453 -34.38 -7.23 12.26
N HIS A 454 -33.24 -6.61 12.59
CA HIS A 454 -33.13 -5.16 12.74
C HIS A 454 -32.51 -4.52 11.50
N THR A 455 -33.16 -3.48 10.96
CA THR A 455 -32.63 -2.70 9.83
C THR A 455 -31.43 -1.83 10.26
N ASP A 456 -31.43 -1.36 11.51
CA ASP A 456 -30.40 -0.56 12.18
C ASP A 456 -29.36 -1.43 12.92
N TYR A 457 -29.16 -2.68 12.49
CA TYR A 457 -28.31 -3.69 13.17
C TYR A 457 -26.95 -3.14 13.65
N ALA A 458 -26.27 -2.30 12.87
CA ALA A 458 -24.94 -1.79 13.21
C ALA A 458 -24.93 -0.84 14.42
N THR A 459 -26.05 -0.21 14.73
CA THR A 459 -26.20 0.75 15.83
C THR A 459 -27.22 0.28 16.88
N HIS A 460 -27.77 -0.92 16.70
CA HIS A 460 -28.87 -1.42 17.52
C HIS A 460 -28.41 -1.68 18.97
N PRO A 461 -28.96 -0.98 19.99
CA PRO A 461 -28.43 -1.00 21.36
C PRO A 461 -28.37 -2.39 21.99
N GLU A 462 -29.42 -3.21 21.83
CA GLU A 462 -29.47 -4.55 22.41
C GLU A 462 -28.37 -5.46 21.84
N LEU A 463 -28.13 -5.38 20.54
CA LEU A 463 -27.09 -6.16 19.87
C LEU A 463 -25.70 -5.72 20.35
N LEU A 464 -25.44 -4.42 20.37
CA LEU A 464 -24.15 -3.87 20.80
C LEU A 464 -23.86 -4.23 22.26
N GLU A 465 -24.84 -4.09 23.16
CA GLU A 465 -24.70 -4.49 24.56
C GLU A 465 -24.41 -6.00 24.69
N ARG A 466 -25.08 -6.81 23.87
CA ARG A 466 -24.90 -8.27 23.87
C ARG A 466 -23.51 -8.66 23.36
N ILE A 467 -23.01 -8.01 22.31
CA ILE A 467 -21.64 -8.20 21.81
C ILE A 467 -20.63 -7.81 22.90
N THR A 468 -20.81 -6.67 23.56
CA THR A 468 -19.93 -6.20 24.64
C THR A 468 -19.88 -7.17 25.81
N LYS A 469 -21.04 -7.62 26.30
CA LYS A 469 -21.13 -8.62 27.38
C LYS A 469 -20.54 -9.97 26.98
N GLY A 470 -20.78 -10.41 25.74
CA GLY A 470 -20.18 -11.62 25.19
C GLY A 470 -18.66 -11.52 25.14
N ALA A 471 -18.13 -10.40 24.66
CA ALA A 471 -16.70 -10.15 24.58
C ALA A 471 -16.04 -10.17 25.97
N ALA A 472 -16.66 -9.52 26.96
CA ALA A 472 -16.22 -9.55 28.36
C ALA A 472 -16.21 -10.99 28.94
N TYR A 473 -17.29 -11.74 28.71
CA TYR A 473 -17.41 -13.13 29.16
C TYR A 473 -16.30 -14.01 28.58
N PHE A 474 -16.10 -14.00 27.27
CA PHE A 474 -15.09 -14.87 26.64
C PHE A 474 -13.66 -14.41 26.97
N ALA A 475 -13.41 -13.11 27.12
CA ALA A 475 -12.11 -12.61 27.56
C ALA A 475 -11.76 -13.09 28.97
N ASP A 476 -12.72 -13.07 29.91
CA ASP A 476 -12.56 -13.62 31.27
C ASP A 476 -12.21 -15.11 31.23
N ARG A 477 -13.01 -15.91 30.50
CA ARG A 477 -12.78 -17.37 30.41
C ARG A 477 -11.46 -17.73 29.75
N LEU A 478 -11.01 -16.96 28.76
CA LEU A 478 -9.70 -17.15 28.13
C LEU A 478 -8.52 -16.71 29.02
N GLY A 479 -8.76 -15.93 30.08
CA GLY A 479 -7.73 -15.52 31.03
C GLY A 479 -7.01 -16.70 31.69
N ALA A 480 -7.70 -17.82 31.95
CA ALA A 480 -7.07 -19.03 32.48
C ALA A 480 -6.05 -19.64 31.51
N PHE A 481 -6.30 -19.58 30.21
CA PHE A 481 -5.38 -20.06 29.16
C PHE A 481 -4.19 -19.14 29.02
N GLU A 482 -4.40 -17.82 29.10
CA GLU A 482 -3.32 -16.85 29.11
C GLU A 482 -2.40 -17.08 30.31
N GLY A 483 -2.98 -17.27 31.50
CA GLY A 483 -2.24 -17.60 32.72
C GLY A 483 -1.39 -18.86 32.55
N PHE A 484 -1.97 -19.94 32.04
CA PHE A 484 -1.23 -21.18 31.74
C PHE A 484 -0.10 -20.96 30.73
N MET A 485 -0.35 -20.22 29.64
CA MET A 485 0.67 -19.96 28.62
C MET A 485 1.83 -19.08 29.12
N ARG A 486 1.60 -18.27 30.16
CA ARG A 486 2.64 -17.47 30.84
C ARG A 486 3.50 -18.32 31.77
N THR A 487 2.92 -19.32 32.45
CA THR A 487 3.64 -20.19 33.39
C THR A 487 4.18 -21.47 32.74
N LEU A 488 3.81 -21.75 31.49
CA LEU A 488 4.22 -22.94 30.75
C LEU A 488 5.76 -23.03 30.66
N SER A 489 6.30 -24.09 31.26
CA SER A 489 7.69 -24.49 31.14
C SER A 489 7.75 -25.97 30.81
N LEU A 490 8.44 -26.31 29.71
CA LEU A 490 8.63 -27.69 29.29
C LEU A 490 10.10 -28.10 29.46
N PRO A 491 10.37 -29.32 29.96
CA PRO A 491 11.73 -29.81 30.13
C PRO A 491 12.45 -29.98 28.78
N ALA A 492 13.78 -29.94 28.79
CA ALA A 492 14.58 -30.07 27.58
C ALA A 492 14.28 -31.38 26.82
N GLY A 493 13.92 -31.25 25.55
CA GLY A 493 13.73 -32.35 24.60
C GLY A 493 14.90 -32.46 23.62
N GLY A 494 14.88 -33.49 22.77
CA GLY A 494 15.79 -33.55 21.62
C GLY A 494 15.56 -32.35 20.69
N LYS A 495 16.57 -32.00 19.88
CA LYS A 495 16.57 -30.78 19.03
C LYS A 495 15.31 -30.63 18.17
N GLU A 496 14.84 -31.71 17.55
CA GLU A 496 13.62 -31.71 16.73
C GLU A 496 12.34 -31.54 17.56
N VAL A 497 12.27 -32.17 18.74
CA VAL A 497 11.14 -32.02 19.67
C VAL A 497 11.07 -30.59 20.21
N ALA A 498 12.21 -29.99 20.56
CA ALA A 498 12.29 -28.61 21.01
C ALA A 498 11.83 -27.63 19.92
N LYS A 499 12.21 -27.87 18.67
CA LYS A 499 11.78 -27.08 17.51
C LYS A 499 10.26 -27.20 17.28
N ARG A 500 9.72 -28.42 17.27
CA ARG A 500 8.28 -28.69 17.11
C ARG A 500 7.47 -28.08 18.27
N ALA A 501 7.95 -28.22 19.50
CA ALA A 501 7.32 -27.63 20.68
C ALA A 501 7.27 -26.11 20.59
N LYS A 502 8.41 -25.47 20.23
CA LYS A 502 8.46 -24.02 20.03
C LYS A 502 7.43 -23.55 19.00
N THR A 503 7.35 -24.21 17.84
CA THR A 503 6.38 -23.85 16.80
C THR A 503 4.94 -23.92 17.30
N VAL A 504 4.55 -25.04 17.93
CA VAL A 504 3.17 -25.21 18.43
C VAL A 504 2.83 -24.21 19.54
N ILE A 505 3.78 -23.95 20.45
CA ILE A 505 3.61 -22.97 21.54
C ILE A 505 3.48 -21.56 20.99
N ASP A 506 4.36 -21.14 20.08
CA ASP A 506 4.36 -19.79 19.51
C ASP A 506 3.09 -19.52 18.69
N GLU A 507 2.59 -20.53 17.97
CA GLU A 507 1.32 -20.44 17.23
C GLU A 507 0.11 -20.33 18.17
N LEU A 508 0.00 -21.19 19.18
CA LEU A 508 -1.09 -21.11 20.15
C LEU A 508 -1.05 -19.78 20.92
N ARG A 509 0.13 -19.33 21.32
CA ARG A 509 0.30 -18.04 22.01
C ARG A 509 -0.15 -16.87 21.13
N ARG A 510 0.21 -16.87 19.85
CA ARG A 510 -0.20 -15.82 18.90
C ARG A 510 -1.71 -15.80 18.70
N ASP A 511 -2.33 -16.94 18.42
CA ASP A 511 -3.78 -16.99 18.15
C ASP A 511 -4.58 -16.62 19.42
N LEU A 512 -4.09 -17.00 20.60
CA LEU A 512 -4.67 -16.60 21.89
C LEU A 512 -4.53 -15.10 22.13
N TYR A 513 -3.36 -14.53 21.85
CA TYR A 513 -3.11 -13.10 21.96
C TYR A 513 -4.06 -12.31 21.06
N ILE A 514 -4.15 -12.65 19.78
CA ILE A 514 -5.03 -11.97 18.82
C ILE A 514 -6.48 -11.99 19.33
N LYS A 515 -6.95 -13.18 19.74
CA LYS A 515 -8.33 -13.34 20.22
C LYS A 515 -8.60 -12.53 21.49
N LEU A 516 -7.69 -12.56 22.48
CA LEU A 516 -7.83 -11.78 23.70
C LEU A 516 -7.76 -10.27 23.42
N ARG A 517 -6.88 -9.84 22.52
CA ARG A 517 -6.72 -8.43 22.13
C ARG A 517 -8.02 -7.84 21.60
N VAL A 518 -8.68 -8.54 20.68
CA VAL A 518 -9.97 -8.09 20.13
C VAL A 518 -11.10 -8.17 21.16
N LEU A 519 -11.20 -9.26 21.93
CA LEU A 519 -12.27 -9.43 22.92
C LEU A 519 -12.18 -8.40 24.07
N ARG A 520 -10.97 -8.13 24.57
CA ARG A 520 -10.77 -7.15 25.67
C ARG A 520 -11.10 -5.72 25.25
N TYR A 521 -10.87 -5.37 23.99
CA TYR A 521 -11.26 -4.07 23.45
C TYR A 521 -12.80 -3.97 23.37
N PHE A 522 -13.45 -4.93 22.71
CA PHE A 522 -14.91 -4.90 22.58
C PHE A 522 -15.67 -5.22 23.88
N ALA A 523 -14.99 -5.67 24.94
CA ALA A 523 -15.57 -5.72 26.28
C ALA A 523 -15.81 -4.32 26.89
N LYS A 524 -15.16 -3.28 26.35
CA LYS A 524 -15.21 -1.90 26.86
C LYS A 524 -15.75 -0.89 25.84
N HIS A 525 -15.81 -1.28 24.57
CA HIS A 525 -16.22 -0.43 23.46
C HIS A 525 -17.32 -1.11 22.65
N PRO A 526 -18.33 -0.35 22.15
CA PRO A 526 -19.34 -0.92 21.26
C PRO A 526 -18.67 -1.45 19.99
N PHE A 527 -19.25 -2.49 19.40
CA PHE A 527 -18.70 -3.08 18.18
C PHE A 527 -18.78 -2.12 17.00
N ASP A 528 -17.64 -1.89 16.35
CA ASP A 528 -17.53 -1.15 15.09
C ASP A 528 -16.67 -1.95 14.10
N VAL A 529 -17.05 -1.90 12.83
CA VAL A 529 -16.40 -2.66 11.75
C VAL A 529 -14.96 -2.19 11.52
N ASN A 530 -14.73 -0.88 11.51
CA ASN A 530 -13.40 -0.32 11.25
C ASN A 530 -12.48 -0.59 12.44
N ASP A 531 -12.99 -0.44 13.66
CA ASP A 531 -12.23 -0.75 14.87
C ASP A 531 -11.85 -2.23 14.92
N TYR A 532 -12.76 -3.14 14.54
CA TYR A 532 -12.47 -4.57 14.51
C TYR A 532 -11.37 -4.88 13.49
N GLN A 533 -11.51 -4.40 12.25
CA GLN A 533 -10.50 -4.60 11.20
C GLN A 533 -9.14 -4.08 11.64
N ARG A 534 -9.09 -2.82 12.10
CA ARG A 534 -7.86 -2.19 12.56
C ARG A 534 -7.23 -2.98 13.68
N LEU A 535 -8.01 -3.36 14.69
CA LEU A 535 -7.49 -4.07 15.85
C LEU A 535 -7.04 -5.49 15.52
N HIS A 536 -7.77 -6.21 14.66
CA HIS A 536 -7.38 -7.53 14.19
C HIS A 536 -6.06 -7.47 13.41
N SER A 537 -5.92 -6.50 12.51
CA SER A 537 -4.69 -6.27 11.76
C SER A 537 -3.50 -5.89 12.65
N LEU A 538 -3.71 -5.02 13.66
CA LEU A 538 -2.71 -4.68 14.67
C LEU A 538 -2.31 -5.89 15.54
N ALA A 539 -3.29 -6.65 16.04
CA ALA A 539 -3.02 -7.79 16.91
C ALA A 539 -2.24 -8.90 16.20
N THR A 540 -2.40 -9.03 14.88
CA THR A 540 -1.72 -10.04 14.06
C THR A 540 -0.21 -9.78 13.93
N ILE A 541 0.22 -8.55 14.18
CA ILE A 541 1.60 -8.08 14.00
C ILE A 541 2.30 -7.66 15.28
N GLU A 542 1.53 -7.37 16.34
CA GLU A 542 2.02 -7.17 17.70
C GLU A 542 2.81 -8.39 18.22
N ASP A 543 3.79 -8.15 19.09
CA ASP A 543 4.53 -9.21 19.77
C ASP A 543 3.64 -9.85 20.84
N PRO A 544 3.27 -11.13 20.72
CA PRO A 544 2.38 -11.78 21.67
C PRO A 544 3.02 -12.02 23.05
N THR A 545 4.31 -11.74 23.22
CA THR A 545 5.02 -11.82 24.51
C THR A 545 5.13 -10.48 25.22
N GLY A 546 4.87 -9.37 24.52
CA GLY A 546 4.87 -8.02 25.08
C GLY A 546 3.59 -7.67 25.84
N PRO A 547 3.56 -6.51 26.53
CA PRO A 547 2.33 -6.02 27.16
C PRO A 547 1.25 -5.77 26.11
N MET A 548 0.02 -6.24 26.37
CA MET A 548 -1.12 -5.96 25.49
C MET A 548 -1.50 -4.49 25.57
N PRO A 549 -1.57 -3.76 24.44
CA PRO A 549 -2.06 -2.39 24.45
C PRO A 549 -3.57 -2.35 24.77
N THR A 550 -4.05 -1.21 25.25
CA THR A 550 -5.45 -1.02 25.68
C THR A 550 -6.30 -0.24 24.66
N GLY A 551 -5.69 0.56 23.78
CA GLY A 551 -6.39 1.39 22.79
C GLY A 551 -6.15 0.98 21.33
N LEU A 552 -6.70 1.78 20.41
CA LEU A 552 -6.53 1.65 18.94
C LEU A 552 -5.23 2.27 18.41
N ALA A 553 -4.39 2.87 19.26
CA ALA A 553 -3.12 3.48 18.85
C ALA A 553 -2.13 2.38 18.41
N SER A 554 -1.37 2.53 17.33
CA SER A 554 -0.51 3.69 17.06
C SER A 554 -1.04 4.71 16.02
N THR A 555 -0.38 5.86 15.96
CA THR A 555 -0.79 7.17 15.43
C THR A 555 -1.06 7.28 13.92
N ALA A 556 -2.28 7.72 13.61
CA ALA A 556 -2.68 8.72 12.61
C ALA A 556 -2.32 8.51 11.11
N ARG A 557 -3.26 7.90 10.39
CA ARG A 557 -3.65 8.33 9.04
C ARG A 557 -3.93 9.85 9.04
N LYS A 558 -3.03 10.67 8.49
CA LYS A 558 -3.44 11.95 7.91
C LYS A 558 -4.16 11.65 6.61
N ALA A 559 -5.37 12.18 6.45
CA ALA A 559 -6.10 12.14 5.19
C ALA A 559 -5.26 12.83 4.08
N PRO A 560 -5.32 12.37 2.82
CA PRO A 560 -4.72 13.08 1.71
C PRO A 560 -5.62 14.27 1.36
N GLY A 561 -5.24 15.45 1.85
CA GLY A 561 -5.85 16.73 1.53
C GLY A 561 -4.75 17.78 1.41
N GLU A 562 -4.51 18.20 0.17
CA GLU A 562 -3.90 19.46 -0.27
C GLU A 562 -2.93 20.17 0.68
N SER A 563 -1.64 19.99 0.41
CA SER A 563 -0.59 21.02 0.55
C SER A 563 0.76 20.42 0.15
N ALA A 564 0.93 20.24 -1.16
CA ALA A 564 2.27 20.19 -1.72
C ALA A 564 2.75 21.65 -1.86
N SER A 565 3.29 22.23 -0.80
CA SER A 565 4.18 23.38 -0.95
C SER A 565 5.13 23.50 0.25
N ALA A 566 6.40 23.78 -0.08
CA ALA A 566 7.51 24.14 0.79
C ALA A 566 8.04 23.07 1.76
N SER A 567 8.76 22.06 1.24
CA SER A 567 9.90 21.51 1.99
C SER A 567 11.13 22.38 1.74
N THR A 568 11.53 23.15 2.74
CA THR A 568 12.83 23.83 2.75
C THR A 568 13.95 22.81 2.61
N SER A 569 14.79 23.04 1.61
CA SER A 569 15.95 22.23 1.25
C SER A 569 16.91 22.09 2.43
N ARG A 570 17.11 20.85 2.91
CA ARG A 570 18.30 20.50 3.70
C ARG A 570 19.37 20.03 2.74
N THR A 571 20.25 20.95 2.36
CA THR A 571 21.55 20.65 1.77
C THR A 571 22.34 19.77 2.72
N LYS A 572 22.54 18.49 2.37
CA LYS A 572 23.41 17.58 3.12
C LYS A 572 24.81 17.66 2.52
N LYS A 573 25.71 18.38 3.21
CA LYS A 573 27.15 18.41 2.91
C LYS A 573 27.75 17.02 3.08
N THR A 574 28.71 16.74 2.22
CA THR A 574 29.56 15.56 2.12
C THR A 574 30.50 15.39 3.33
N GLY A 575 30.76 14.12 3.68
CA GLY A 575 31.98 13.60 4.31
C GLY A 575 32.58 14.29 5.55
N ALA A 576 32.21 13.84 6.76
CA ALA A 576 33.05 13.91 7.96
C ALA A 576 32.72 12.73 8.91
N PRO A 577 33.66 12.27 9.77
CA PRO A 577 33.42 11.18 10.72
C PRO A 577 32.23 11.49 11.63
N ARG A 578 31.39 10.50 11.93
CA ARG A 578 30.26 10.68 12.84
C ARG A 578 30.77 10.89 14.27
N GLU A 579 30.67 12.12 14.76
CA GLU A 579 30.90 12.51 16.16
C GLU A 579 30.10 11.60 17.11
N THR A 580 30.77 11.06 18.13
CA THR A 580 30.21 10.17 19.15
C THR A 580 29.22 10.93 20.06
N MET A 581 28.37 10.19 20.79
CA MET A 581 27.43 10.83 21.71
C MET A 581 28.12 11.52 22.89
N GLU A 582 29.28 11.04 23.32
CA GLU A 582 30.06 11.66 24.40
C GLU A 582 30.67 12.98 23.96
N GLU A 583 31.22 13.04 22.73
CA GLU A 583 31.73 14.28 22.13
C GLU A 583 30.63 15.34 21.99
N LYS A 584 29.42 14.93 21.56
CA LYS A 584 28.25 15.84 21.47
C LYS A 584 27.83 16.41 22.81
N ARG A 585 27.85 15.58 23.87
CA ARG A 585 27.53 16.01 25.25
C ARG A 585 28.58 16.96 25.79
N ALA A 586 29.86 16.60 25.66
CA ALA A 586 30.97 17.43 26.11
C ALA A 586 30.99 18.78 25.39
N ASP A 587 30.74 18.78 24.08
CA ASP A 587 30.74 20.01 23.31
C ASP A 587 29.52 20.90 23.60
N ALA A 588 28.32 20.34 23.76
CA ALA A 588 27.14 21.09 24.20
C ALA A 588 27.38 21.75 25.57
N LEU A 589 28.01 21.02 26.49
CA LEU A 589 28.33 21.53 27.83
C LEU A 589 29.35 22.67 27.78
N ARG A 590 30.44 22.52 27.02
CA ARG A 590 31.44 23.60 26.84
C ARG A 590 30.83 24.86 26.23
N GLN A 591 29.92 24.71 25.26
CA GLN A 591 29.27 25.85 24.62
C GLN A 591 28.32 26.58 25.59
N LEU A 592 27.65 25.84 26.47
CA LEU A 592 26.82 26.40 27.53
C LEU A 592 27.69 27.12 28.60
N GLU A 593 28.77 26.49 29.07
CA GLU A 593 29.74 27.09 30.01
C GLU A 593 30.40 28.37 29.42
N ALA A 594 30.48 28.48 28.09
CA ALA A 594 30.92 29.68 27.37
C ALA A 594 29.85 30.77 27.20
N GLY A 595 28.67 30.61 27.83
CA GLY A 595 27.60 31.61 27.85
C GLY A 595 26.62 31.57 26.68
N LYS A 596 26.66 30.54 25.82
CA LYS A 596 25.67 30.38 24.73
C LYS A 596 24.38 29.76 25.26
N SER A 597 23.24 30.25 24.78
CA SER A 597 21.94 29.66 25.04
C SER A 597 21.71 28.33 24.30
N VAL A 598 20.80 27.50 24.81
CA VAL A 598 20.39 26.23 24.16
C VAL A 598 19.96 26.43 22.71
N ARG A 599 19.27 27.55 22.43
CA ARG A 599 18.82 27.94 21.09
C ARG A 599 19.98 28.22 20.14
N GLU A 600 21.02 28.90 20.60
CA GLU A 600 22.21 29.18 19.80
C GLU A 600 23.02 27.91 19.52
N ILE A 601 23.13 27.02 20.50
CA ILE A 601 23.79 25.71 20.35
C ILE A 601 23.03 24.83 19.34
N ALA A 602 21.69 24.84 19.40
CA ALA A 602 20.83 24.10 18.48
C ALA A 602 20.96 24.62 17.04
N ALA A 603 20.94 25.94 16.86
CA ALA A 603 21.14 26.60 15.57
C ALA A 603 22.52 26.30 14.98
N ALA A 604 23.59 26.41 15.78
CA ALA A 604 24.95 26.14 15.34
C ALA A 604 25.16 24.68 14.88
N ARG A 605 24.39 23.73 15.44
CA ARG A 605 24.47 22.30 15.12
C ARG A 605 23.41 21.80 14.13
N GLY A 606 22.47 22.65 13.71
CA GLY A 606 21.36 22.25 12.83
C GLY A 606 20.41 21.21 13.43
N VAL A 607 20.33 21.14 14.77
CA VAL A 607 19.46 20.23 15.54
C VAL A 607 18.37 21.01 16.27
N THR A 608 17.40 20.31 16.87
CA THR A 608 16.35 20.96 17.68
C THR A 608 16.86 21.30 19.08
N GLU A 609 16.26 22.31 19.73
CA GLU A 609 16.55 22.66 21.13
C GLU A 609 16.40 21.44 22.06
N GLN A 610 15.35 20.63 21.86
CA GLN A 610 15.15 19.37 22.57
C GLN A 610 16.32 18.38 22.43
N THR A 611 16.99 18.35 21.27
CA THR A 611 18.16 17.49 21.06
C THR A 611 19.35 17.97 21.89
N VAL A 612 19.53 19.29 22.02
CA VAL A 612 20.56 19.89 22.88
C VAL A 612 20.24 19.70 24.36
N SER A 613 18.97 19.89 24.78
CA SER A 613 18.52 19.59 26.14
C SER A 613 18.82 18.15 26.55
N ASN A 614 18.65 17.18 25.64
CA ASN A 614 19.02 15.78 25.86
C ASN A 614 20.54 15.55 25.97
N TYR A 615 21.37 16.36 25.30
CA TYR A 615 22.82 16.31 25.46
C TYR A 615 23.25 16.84 26.83
N LEU A 616 22.56 17.85 27.35
CA LEU A 616 22.84 18.50 28.63
C LEU A 616 22.20 17.80 29.83
N LEU A 617 21.16 16.97 29.62
CA LEU A 617 20.45 16.25 30.68
C LEU A 617 21.36 15.46 31.63
N PRO A 618 22.38 14.69 31.19
CA PRO A 618 23.29 14.04 32.12
C PRO A 618 24.05 15.01 33.02
N ALA A 619 24.44 16.18 32.52
CA ALA A 619 25.15 17.20 33.30
C ALA A 619 24.24 17.85 34.35
N LEU A 620 22.97 18.07 34.02
CA LEU A 620 21.93 18.47 34.97
C LEU A 620 21.72 17.42 36.07
N LEU A 621 21.62 16.14 35.69
CA LEU A 621 21.41 15.04 36.66
C LEU A 621 22.61 14.82 37.59
N THR A 622 23.82 15.18 37.16
CA THR A 622 25.04 15.12 37.98
C THR A 622 25.29 16.40 38.79
N GLY A 623 24.43 17.41 38.70
CA GLY A 623 24.60 18.70 39.39
C GLY A 623 25.75 19.57 38.87
N ARG A 624 26.18 19.36 37.62
CA ARG A 624 27.26 20.13 37.00
C ARG A 624 26.78 21.46 36.41
N ILE A 625 25.48 21.55 36.13
CA ILE A 625 24.75 22.72 35.67
C ILE A 625 23.37 22.68 36.32
N GLU A 626 22.75 23.85 36.49
CA GLU A 626 21.43 23.99 37.12
C GLU A 626 20.34 24.19 36.07
N LEU A 627 19.08 23.92 36.43
CA LEU A 627 17.93 24.13 35.53
C LEU A 627 17.77 25.60 35.11
N ASP A 628 18.16 26.52 35.99
CA ASP A 628 18.11 27.97 35.76
C ASP A 628 19.17 28.44 34.75
N ASP A 629 20.17 27.62 34.44
CA ASP A 629 21.16 27.89 33.38
C ASP A 629 20.59 27.62 31.97
N LEU A 630 19.53 26.78 31.87
CA LEU A 630 18.94 26.38 30.59
C LEU A 630 17.60 27.03 30.29
N TYR A 631 16.83 27.33 31.34
CA TYR A 631 15.47 27.81 31.21
C TYR A 631 15.22 29.01 32.12
N PRO A 632 14.28 29.91 31.78
CA PRO A 632 13.91 31.02 32.66
C PRO A 632 13.52 30.52 34.05
N ALA A 633 14.07 31.13 35.10
CA ALA A 633 13.82 30.73 36.49
C ALA A 633 12.32 30.71 36.84
N ASP A 634 11.49 31.56 36.22
CA ASP A 634 10.05 31.52 36.39
C ASP A 634 9.41 30.22 35.88
N HIS A 635 9.83 29.74 34.72
CA HIS A 635 9.32 28.51 34.12
C HIS A 635 9.72 27.29 34.96
N VAL A 636 10.97 27.27 35.44
CA VAL A 636 11.47 26.21 36.32
C VAL A 636 10.68 26.17 37.63
N ARG A 637 10.45 27.32 38.27
CA ARG A 637 9.67 27.43 39.51
C ARG A 637 8.23 26.94 39.35
N ARG A 638 7.52 27.39 38.30
CA ARG A 638 6.11 26.99 38.04
C ARG A 638 5.97 25.48 37.84
N VAL A 639 6.88 24.88 37.07
CA VAL A 639 6.88 23.43 36.85
C VAL A 639 7.27 22.66 38.11
N ARG A 640 8.31 23.09 38.85
CA ARG A 640 8.70 22.46 40.12
C ARG A 640 7.58 22.51 41.16
N HIS A 641 6.90 23.65 41.29
CA HIS A 641 5.78 23.83 42.21
C HIS A 641 4.63 22.87 41.89
N TYR A 642 4.23 22.79 40.61
CA TYR A 642 3.18 21.86 40.17
C TYR A 642 3.55 20.40 40.43
N LEU A 643 4.78 19.98 40.09
CA LEU A 643 5.26 18.61 40.33
C LEU A 643 5.40 18.29 41.81
N ARG A 644 5.71 19.27 42.68
CA ARG A 644 5.74 19.06 44.12
C ARG A 644 4.37 18.74 44.68
N ASP A 645 3.35 19.42 44.18
CA ASP A 645 1.99 19.37 44.72
C ASP A 645 1.11 18.29 44.04
N HIS A 646 1.56 17.71 42.92
CA HIS A 646 0.76 16.76 42.11
C HIS A 646 1.50 15.48 41.67
N ASP A 647 2.84 15.42 41.74
CA ASP A 647 3.61 14.19 41.46
C ASP A 647 3.90 13.50 42.81
N HIS A 648 2.90 12.87 43.44
CA HIS A 648 3.02 12.24 44.78
C HIS A 648 3.13 10.71 44.71
N SER A 649 4.22 10.13 44.19
CA SER A 649 4.71 8.79 44.58
C SER A 649 5.81 8.27 43.65
N ARG A 650 6.61 7.31 44.13
CA ARG A 650 7.59 6.54 43.35
C ARG A 650 6.97 5.39 42.53
N ASP A 651 5.70 5.03 42.77
CA ASP A 651 5.11 3.74 42.35
C ASP A 651 3.69 3.79 41.73
N ASP A 652 3.14 4.96 41.36
CA ASP A 652 1.83 5.03 40.69
C ASP A 652 1.96 4.95 39.15
N ASP A 653 1.17 4.08 38.52
CA ASP A 653 1.33 3.60 37.13
C ASP A 653 0.80 4.59 36.06
N THR A 654 0.48 5.82 36.47
CA THR A 654 -0.01 6.88 35.57
C THR A 654 0.63 8.23 35.89
N PRO A 655 1.82 8.55 35.34
CA PRO A 655 2.44 9.86 35.54
C PRO A 655 1.57 10.96 34.93
N VAL A 656 1.42 12.10 35.63
CA VAL A 656 0.67 13.26 35.14
C VAL A 656 1.12 13.61 33.73
N SER A 657 0.16 13.71 32.81
CA SER A 657 0.46 13.92 31.39
C SER A 657 1.18 15.26 31.20
N LEU A 658 2.10 15.32 30.23
CA LEU A 658 2.81 16.57 29.91
C LEU A 658 1.83 17.69 29.50
N THR A 659 0.70 17.31 28.89
CA THR A 659 -0.39 18.22 28.51
C THR A 659 -1.07 18.82 29.73
N ALA A 660 -1.42 18.01 30.73
CA ALA A 660 -2.02 18.49 31.98
C ALA A 660 -1.07 19.41 32.75
N ILE A 661 0.23 19.10 32.79
CA ILE A 661 1.22 19.99 33.39
C ILE A 661 1.24 21.33 32.65
N ARG A 662 1.30 21.32 31.32
CA ARG A 662 1.34 22.55 30.50
C ARG A 662 0.07 23.42 30.66
N GLU A 663 -1.10 22.80 30.72
CA GLU A 663 -2.36 23.51 30.96
C GLU A 663 -2.38 24.20 32.32
N ALA A 664 -1.82 23.56 33.36
CA ALA A 664 -1.75 24.13 34.70
C ALA A 664 -0.63 25.16 34.88
N VAL A 665 0.54 24.94 34.26
CA VAL A 665 1.70 25.82 34.42
C VAL A 665 1.77 26.92 33.39
N GLY A 666 0.91 26.96 32.36
CA GLY A 666 0.81 28.01 31.35
C GLY A 666 1.37 27.63 29.96
N GLY A 667 0.69 28.10 28.91
CA GLY A 667 1.00 27.78 27.50
C GLY A 667 2.30 28.38 26.96
N ASP A 668 2.90 29.33 27.69
CA ASP A 668 4.21 29.94 27.45
C ASP A 668 5.38 29.00 27.72
N ILE A 669 5.16 27.92 28.50
CA ILE A 669 6.19 26.94 28.84
C ILE A 669 6.23 25.82 27.79
N SER A 670 7.42 25.56 27.24
CA SER A 670 7.62 24.51 26.25
C SER A 670 7.49 23.11 26.86
N PHE A 671 7.05 22.13 26.07
CA PHE A 671 7.02 20.72 26.50
C PHE A 671 8.41 20.16 26.80
N ASP A 672 9.47 20.73 26.20
CA ASP A 672 10.86 20.38 26.49
C ASP A 672 11.23 20.79 27.92
N THR A 673 10.96 22.05 28.29
CA THR A 673 11.17 22.57 29.65
C THR A 673 10.45 21.71 30.70
N ILE A 674 9.19 21.35 30.45
CA ILE A 674 8.42 20.49 31.37
C ILE A 674 9.06 19.11 31.51
N ARG A 675 9.54 18.53 30.40
CA ARG A 675 10.15 17.19 30.41
C ARG A 675 11.49 17.17 31.13
N THR A 676 12.34 18.17 30.90
CA THR A 676 13.67 18.27 31.51
C THR A 676 13.57 18.57 33.00
N VAL A 677 12.73 19.53 33.41
CA VAL A 677 12.48 19.83 34.83
C VAL A 677 11.92 18.61 35.55
N ARG A 678 10.98 17.87 34.94
CA ARG A 678 10.43 16.63 35.52
C ARG A 678 11.48 15.54 35.68
N ALA A 679 12.40 15.38 34.73
CA ALA A 679 13.47 14.41 34.82
C ALA A 679 14.45 14.73 35.96
N VAL A 680 14.79 16.01 36.15
CA VAL A 680 15.67 16.47 37.24
C VAL A 680 14.98 16.34 38.60
N VAL A 681 13.73 16.81 38.73
CA VAL A 681 12.96 16.69 39.99
C VAL A 681 12.76 15.24 40.44
N ARG A 682 12.63 14.30 39.49
CA ARG A 682 12.56 12.87 39.81
C ARG A 682 13.89 12.26 40.23
N ALA A 683 15.01 12.82 39.78
CA ALA A 683 16.34 12.39 40.18
C ALA A 683 16.78 13.01 41.52
N GLU A 684 16.26 14.19 41.87
CA GLU A 684 16.46 14.86 43.17
C GLU A 684 15.70 14.18 44.34
N ARG A 685 14.75 13.29 44.06
CA ARG A 685 13.90 12.57 45.03
C ARG A 685 14.32 11.11 45.23
#